data_AF-A0A4T0M3L8-F1
#
_entry.id   AF-A0A4T0M3L8-F1
#
_cell.length_a   1.000
_cell.length_b   1.000
_cell.length_c   1.000
_cell.angle_alpha   90.00
_cell.angle_beta   90.00
_cell.angle_gamma   90.00
#
_symmetry.space_group_name_H-M   'P 1'
#
loop_
_entity.id
_entity.type
_entity.pdbx_description
1 polymer ?
#
loop_
_entity_poly.entity_id
_entity_poly.type
_entity_poly.pdbx_seq_one_letter_code
_entity_poly.pdbx_strand_id
1 'polypeptide(L)'
;SAEEISQYELQLEQVKETLTADPTNAELIGLKDELSNLIDLLKASTAPAQTAPSTSEQPPQSKGKDSKDVKIFKAGEDIMAKYNDGKFYPAIVKAVSGIHPKIVYTINFRGYEGTQQVQPNQIKAMDPHTKISLTNKRQRDSQKSLTSIEDEKERERKRKKSEKKAEAREQKNSEMNNKQNNWQKFAKKANKKGIHIAGSEGRSIFKTPDNPYGRVGVTGSGKPMTEQKTEYFIGIDVGTGSARSALVNITGDILAESTYNTKTWRDANDANIFEQSSANIWQCISQSVKDVVRQAQIPKEAVKGIAFDATCSLAVTDYEGNPIAVTKGDSLGKEGERNIILWADHRAEKEATFINSTGAMPLQFVGGTVSLEMEIPKTLWLKNNMKPEDFKKCMFFDLPDWLSYRATRSTARSNNSLGSKFTYVTPSIKGAYPSGWDPKFLEQVGLGDLVQQDFVPLGGSPDKNGLVLTGGLPIGNGLTKEAAEELGLAEGTAVGSSVIDAYAGWIGTVAARSAKKGEELPKEAVAFEECATRLAACAGTSTCHIVQSPEGVFVKGVWGPYKNAVFPGWWMNEGGQSSTGQLIDFVLKTHIAYPELERVANERQTNIFEILEELLQKAKEEEGVDSINQINKHMHFYPDLHGNRSPLADSRMRGMITGLGLDGTLGDLARKFQLTLEAIALQTRHIIEEMNEAGHKVNSIYMSGGQVKNRALMQLMADVCQMPLILPASASGPVVAGCAMLGRYAYELSQKKDYTEIVKQQQAEQVGEGNKRRLWQLMTEMTKPGERIEPNCSKKDSTLLNAKYKIFRESIDIQRKWRKEVEDALEGAQ
;
A
#
# COMPACT_ATOMS: atom_id res chain seq x y z
N SER A 1 -16.66 -18.41 29.72
CA SER A 1 -15.63 -17.74 30.55
C SER A 1 -15.25 -18.52 31.81
N ALA A 2 -16.15 -19.10 32.63
CA ALA A 2 -15.76 -20.03 33.71
C ALA A 2 -15.71 -21.52 33.28
N GLU A 3 -16.67 -21.97 32.46
CA GLU A 3 -16.69 -23.34 31.92
C GLU A 3 -15.50 -23.61 30.97
N GLU A 4 -15.09 -22.60 30.19
CA GLU A 4 -13.93 -22.69 29.30
C GLU A 4 -12.61 -22.82 30.08
N ILE A 5 -12.45 -22.07 31.18
CA ILE A 5 -11.27 -22.20 32.06
C ILE A 5 -11.21 -23.60 32.65
N SER A 6 -12.32 -24.12 33.15
CA SER A 6 -12.38 -25.48 33.73
C SER A 6 -12.07 -26.56 32.68
N GLN A 7 -12.48 -26.37 31.43
CA GLN A 7 -12.17 -27.29 30.33
C GLN A 7 -10.66 -27.27 29.98
N TYR A 8 -10.03 -26.10 29.95
CA TYR A 8 -8.59 -25.99 29.70
C TYR A 8 -7.75 -26.49 30.89
N GLU A 9 -8.21 -26.30 32.12
CA GLU A 9 -7.57 -26.86 33.32
C GLU A 9 -7.57 -28.40 33.30
N LEU A 10 -8.68 -29.02 32.88
CA LEU A 10 -8.77 -30.47 32.72
C LEU A 10 -7.82 -30.98 31.61
N GLN A 11 -7.70 -30.25 30.50
CA GLN A 11 -6.76 -30.58 29.43
C GLN A 11 -5.30 -30.45 29.89
N LEU A 12 -4.99 -29.41 30.67
CA LEU A 12 -3.65 -29.22 31.24
C LEU A 12 -3.30 -30.35 32.22
N GLU A 13 -4.26 -30.83 33.00
CA GLU A 13 -4.07 -31.96 33.92
C GLU A 13 -3.80 -33.27 33.17
N GLN A 14 -4.54 -33.55 32.09
CA GLN A 14 -4.30 -34.72 31.22
C GLN A 14 -2.92 -34.67 30.53
N VAL A 15 -2.49 -33.49 30.08
CA VAL A 15 -1.15 -33.31 29.48
C VAL A 15 -0.06 -33.51 30.53
N LYS A 16 -0.24 -33.00 31.76
CA LYS A 16 0.69 -33.21 32.87
C LYS A 16 0.78 -34.70 33.26
N GLU A 17 -0.35 -35.39 33.31
CA GLU A 17 -0.39 -36.83 33.62
C GLU A 17 0.33 -37.66 32.55
N THR A 18 0.17 -37.30 31.27
CA THR A 18 0.88 -37.94 30.15
C THR A 18 2.39 -37.65 30.17
N LEU A 19 2.79 -36.43 30.55
CA LEU A 19 4.20 -36.06 30.73
C LEU A 19 4.87 -36.80 31.90
N THR A 20 4.12 -37.30 32.88
CA THR A 20 4.67 -38.19 33.91
C THR A 20 5.11 -39.54 33.34
N ALA A 21 4.45 -40.00 32.26
CA ALA A 21 4.80 -41.26 31.58
C ALA A 21 5.88 -41.07 30.50
N ASP A 22 5.97 -39.89 29.88
CA ASP A 22 7.03 -39.50 28.93
C ASP A 22 7.51 -38.06 29.16
N PRO A 23 8.48 -37.84 30.06
CA PRO A 23 8.93 -36.50 30.45
C PRO A 23 9.72 -35.74 29.38
N THR A 24 10.10 -36.40 28.29
CA THR A 24 11.00 -35.84 27.25
C THR A 24 10.29 -35.42 25.97
N ASN A 25 8.96 -35.58 25.91
CA ASN A 25 8.18 -35.27 24.73
C ASN A 25 8.06 -33.74 24.52
N ALA A 26 8.84 -33.21 23.57
CA ALA A 26 8.92 -31.78 23.29
C ALA A 26 7.58 -31.16 22.86
N GLU A 27 6.70 -31.92 22.20
CA GLU A 27 5.37 -31.44 21.79
C GLU A 27 4.43 -31.31 22.99
N LEU A 28 4.45 -32.27 23.92
CA LEU A 28 3.64 -32.21 25.14
C LEU A 28 4.13 -31.14 26.13
N ILE A 29 5.45 -30.89 26.17
CA ILE A 29 6.03 -29.77 26.95
C ILE A 29 5.54 -28.44 26.38
N GLY A 30 5.62 -28.25 25.05
CA GLY A 30 5.08 -27.04 24.40
C GLY A 30 3.59 -26.85 24.64
N LEU A 31 2.79 -27.92 24.53
CA LEU A 31 1.36 -27.86 24.75
C LEU A 31 0.98 -27.53 26.21
N LYS A 32 1.76 -28.02 27.19
CA LYS A 32 1.59 -27.68 28.61
C LYS A 32 1.81 -26.18 28.85
N ASP A 33 2.83 -25.60 28.22
CA ASP A 33 3.16 -24.18 28.37
C ASP A 33 2.11 -23.29 27.70
N GLU A 34 1.62 -23.70 26.52
CA GLU A 34 0.53 -23.02 25.81
C GLU A 34 -0.79 -23.04 26.60
N LEU A 35 -1.19 -24.20 27.12
CA LEU A 35 -2.41 -24.34 27.93
C LEU A 35 -2.34 -23.53 29.23
N SER A 36 -1.17 -23.50 29.89
CA SER A 36 -0.96 -22.70 31.10
C SER A 36 -1.10 -21.20 30.81
N ASN A 37 -0.46 -20.71 29.76
CA ASN A 37 -0.55 -19.30 29.33
C ASN A 37 -1.98 -18.91 28.94
N LEU A 38 -2.71 -19.80 28.29
CA LEU A 38 -4.09 -19.56 27.88
C LEU A 38 -5.04 -19.46 29.09
N ILE A 39 -4.88 -20.33 30.08
CA ILE A 39 -5.64 -20.29 31.33
C ILE A 39 -5.39 -18.98 32.08
N ASP A 40 -4.14 -18.52 32.17
CA ASP A 40 -3.79 -17.28 32.85
C ASP A 40 -4.38 -16.05 32.14
N LEU A 41 -4.37 -16.02 30.81
CA LEU A 41 -5.02 -14.99 30.00
C LEU A 41 -6.54 -14.95 30.19
N LEU A 42 -7.18 -16.12 30.29
CA LEU A 42 -8.62 -16.23 30.50
C LEU A 42 -9.01 -15.87 31.94
N LYS A 43 -8.18 -16.18 32.94
CA LYS A 43 -8.35 -15.74 34.33
C LYS A 43 -8.17 -14.23 34.48
N ALA A 44 -7.20 -13.66 33.76
CA ALA A 44 -6.97 -12.21 33.74
C ALA A 44 -8.13 -11.44 33.07
N SER A 45 -8.80 -12.05 32.08
CA SER A 45 -9.94 -11.41 31.37
C SER A 45 -11.29 -11.56 32.09
N THR A 46 -11.37 -12.38 33.15
CA THR A 46 -12.63 -12.67 33.87
C THR A 46 -12.76 -11.97 35.23
N ALA A 47 -11.81 -11.14 35.65
CA ALA A 47 -11.90 -10.39 36.90
C ALA A 47 -12.82 -9.15 36.77
N PRO A 48 -13.94 -9.04 37.51
CA PRO A 48 -14.81 -7.86 37.47
C PRO A 48 -14.67 -6.97 38.72
N ALA A 49 -14.81 -5.66 38.50
CA ALA A 49 -15.11 -4.66 39.52
C ALA A 49 -16.48 -4.94 40.21
N GLN A 50 -16.60 -4.49 41.45
CA GLN A 50 -17.71 -4.74 42.39
C GLN A 50 -19.09 -4.26 41.90
N THR A 51 -20.15 -5.10 42.01
CA THR A 51 -21.38 -4.89 42.84
C THR A 51 -22.55 -5.87 42.52
N ALA A 52 -23.06 -6.51 43.59
CA ALA A 52 -24.40 -7.02 43.97
C ALA A 52 -25.31 -7.90 43.03
N PRO A 53 -26.17 -8.79 43.60
CA PRO A 53 -26.62 -10.02 42.94
C PRO A 53 -28.11 -10.03 42.48
N SER A 54 -28.42 -10.84 41.48
CA SER A 54 -29.78 -11.35 41.27
C SER A 54 -29.77 -12.80 40.76
N THR A 55 -30.51 -13.63 41.50
CA THR A 55 -30.88 -15.03 41.31
C THR A 55 -31.60 -15.31 39.98
N SER A 56 -31.38 -16.50 39.40
CA SER A 56 -32.36 -17.62 39.33
C SER A 56 -32.25 -18.47 38.04
N GLU A 57 -32.19 -19.79 38.25
CA GLU A 57 -32.83 -20.89 37.48
C GLU A 57 -32.25 -21.36 36.12
N GLN A 58 -31.70 -22.58 36.16
CA GLN A 58 -31.71 -23.56 35.05
C GLN A 58 -33.13 -24.14 34.89
N PRO A 59 -33.57 -24.55 33.67
CA PRO A 59 -33.43 -25.96 33.27
C PRO A 59 -33.38 -26.18 31.73
N PRO A 60 -33.40 -27.41 31.18
CA PRO A 60 -32.64 -28.61 31.51
C PRO A 60 -31.86 -29.16 30.29
N GLN A 61 -30.88 -30.03 30.56
CA GLN A 61 -30.22 -30.88 29.56
C GLN A 61 -31.22 -31.80 28.85
N SER A 62 -31.08 -31.93 27.52
CA SER A 62 -31.60 -33.07 26.77
C SER A 62 -30.46 -33.81 26.06
N LYS A 63 -30.59 -35.13 26.09
CA LYS A 63 -29.59 -36.15 25.80
C LYS A 63 -29.24 -36.23 24.31
N GLY A 64 -27.99 -36.66 24.06
CA GLY A 64 -27.37 -36.77 22.76
C GLY A 64 -28.06 -37.69 21.76
N LYS A 65 -27.65 -37.49 20.50
CA LYS A 65 -27.77 -38.43 19.40
C LYS A 65 -26.44 -38.44 18.63
N ASP A 66 -25.96 -39.65 18.37
CA ASP A 66 -24.67 -40.02 17.80
C ASP A 66 -24.29 -39.23 16.54
N SER A 67 -23.11 -38.60 16.55
CA SER A 67 -22.47 -38.11 15.32
C SER A 67 -21.68 -39.24 14.68
N LYS A 68 -22.14 -39.68 13.51
CA LYS A 68 -21.37 -40.53 12.59
C LYS A 68 -20.03 -39.88 12.25
N ASP A 69 -18.96 -40.67 12.24
CA ASP A 69 -17.62 -40.28 11.81
C ASP A 69 -17.65 -39.48 10.49
N VAL A 70 -17.27 -38.20 10.54
CA VAL A 70 -17.15 -37.36 9.35
C VAL A 70 -15.81 -37.67 8.70
N LYS A 71 -15.83 -38.36 7.56
CA LYS A 71 -14.62 -38.61 6.76
C LYS A 71 -14.01 -37.29 6.29
N ILE A 72 -12.77 -37.02 6.71
CA ILE A 72 -11.97 -35.87 6.28
C ILE A 72 -11.22 -36.23 4.99
N PHE A 73 -11.38 -35.43 3.94
CA PHE A 73 -10.72 -35.63 2.64
C PHE A 73 -9.36 -34.91 2.60
N LYS A 74 -8.39 -35.44 1.85
CA LYS A 74 -7.05 -34.84 1.72
C LYS A 74 -6.90 -34.09 0.39
N ALA A 75 -5.96 -33.15 0.34
CA ALA A 75 -5.59 -32.50 -0.92
C ALA A 75 -5.10 -33.55 -1.94
N GLY A 76 -5.62 -33.48 -3.16
CA GLY A 76 -5.40 -34.43 -4.24
C GLY A 76 -6.50 -35.49 -4.39
N GLU A 77 -7.42 -35.66 -3.43
CA GLU A 77 -8.50 -36.65 -3.52
C GLU A 77 -9.62 -36.22 -4.48
N ASP A 78 -10.14 -37.18 -5.24
CA ASP A 78 -11.34 -37.01 -6.07
C ASP A 78 -12.61 -37.14 -5.20
N ILE A 79 -13.47 -36.13 -5.32
CA ILE A 79 -14.73 -36.03 -4.56
C ILE A 79 -15.88 -35.59 -5.47
N MET A 80 -17.10 -35.69 -4.96
CA MET A 80 -18.28 -35.05 -5.54
C MET A 80 -18.60 -33.80 -4.73
N ALA A 81 -18.71 -32.64 -5.36
CA ALA A 81 -19.02 -31.38 -4.70
C ALA A 81 -20.28 -30.72 -5.25
N LYS A 82 -21.04 -30.03 -4.40
CA LYS A 82 -22.29 -29.35 -4.77
C LYS A 82 -21.98 -28.05 -5.55
N TYR A 83 -22.55 -27.91 -6.76
CA TYR A 83 -22.45 -26.71 -7.58
C TYR A 83 -23.63 -25.75 -7.32
N ASN A 84 -23.61 -24.56 -7.94
CA ASN A 84 -24.61 -23.49 -7.73
C ASN A 84 -26.06 -23.91 -8.06
N ASP A 85 -26.26 -24.97 -8.84
CA ASP A 85 -27.57 -25.54 -9.15
C ASP A 85 -28.06 -26.57 -8.11
N GLY A 86 -27.28 -26.76 -7.03
CA GLY A 86 -27.57 -27.67 -5.94
C GLY A 86 -27.26 -29.15 -6.24
N LYS A 87 -26.70 -29.49 -7.40
CA LYS A 87 -26.32 -30.87 -7.76
C LYS A 87 -24.85 -31.14 -7.50
N PHE A 88 -24.50 -32.42 -7.31
CA PHE A 88 -23.14 -32.84 -7.06
C PHE A 88 -22.40 -33.16 -8.38
N TYR A 89 -21.20 -32.59 -8.55
CA TYR A 89 -20.34 -32.80 -9.72
C TYR A 89 -18.92 -33.25 -9.30
N PRO A 90 -18.19 -33.98 -10.16
CA PRO A 90 -16.82 -34.40 -9.86
C PRO A 90 -15.87 -33.21 -9.68
N ALA A 91 -15.10 -33.22 -8.59
CA ALA A 91 -14.13 -32.19 -8.24
C ALA A 91 -12.89 -32.80 -7.57
N ILE A 92 -11.78 -32.06 -7.57
CA ILE A 92 -10.53 -32.44 -6.90
C ILE A 92 -10.27 -31.47 -5.75
N VAL A 93 -9.94 -31.99 -4.57
CA VAL A 93 -9.51 -31.17 -3.43
C VAL A 93 -8.13 -30.58 -3.70
N LYS A 94 -7.99 -29.26 -3.69
CA LYS A 94 -6.73 -28.54 -3.85
C LYS A 94 -6.06 -28.20 -2.52
N ALA A 95 -6.86 -27.83 -1.52
CA ALA A 95 -6.38 -27.53 -0.18
C ALA A 95 -7.49 -27.80 0.84
N VAL A 96 -7.07 -28.12 2.06
CA VAL A 96 -7.94 -28.28 3.22
C VAL A 96 -7.49 -27.25 4.25
N SER A 97 -8.40 -26.44 4.76
CA SER A 97 -8.09 -25.33 5.66
C SER A 97 -9.00 -25.40 6.89
N GLY A 98 -8.47 -25.10 8.08
CA GLY A 98 -9.22 -25.14 9.34
C GLY A 98 -9.10 -26.45 10.11
N ILE A 99 -9.60 -26.44 11.35
CA ILE A 99 -9.55 -27.56 12.30
C ILE A 99 -11.00 -28.01 12.57
N HIS A 100 -11.25 -29.32 12.71
CA HIS A 100 -12.59 -29.86 12.94
C HIS A 100 -13.26 -29.17 14.15
N PRO A 101 -14.53 -28.73 14.06
CA PRO A 101 -15.50 -28.98 12.98
C PRO A 101 -15.54 -27.93 11.85
N LYS A 102 -14.67 -26.89 11.87
CA LYS A 102 -14.66 -25.78 10.89
C LYS A 102 -13.68 -26.02 9.73
N ILE A 103 -13.72 -27.21 9.13
CA ILE A 103 -12.89 -27.54 7.96
C ILE A 103 -13.53 -26.96 6.70
N VAL A 104 -12.76 -26.25 5.88
CA VAL A 104 -13.15 -25.75 4.55
C VAL A 104 -12.28 -26.41 3.48
N TYR A 105 -12.90 -26.85 2.39
CA TYR A 105 -12.22 -27.47 1.26
C TYR A 105 -12.14 -26.50 0.10
N THR A 106 -10.92 -26.24 -0.39
CA THR A 106 -10.73 -25.57 -1.67
C THR A 106 -10.70 -26.65 -2.75
N ILE A 107 -11.64 -26.59 -3.70
CA ILE A 107 -11.85 -27.61 -4.73
C ILE A 107 -11.75 -27.00 -6.12
N ASN A 108 -11.55 -27.85 -7.13
CA ASN A 108 -11.71 -27.48 -8.54
C ASN A 108 -12.58 -28.53 -9.25
N PHE A 109 -13.65 -28.10 -9.92
CA PHE A 109 -14.54 -28.99 -10.68
C PHE A 109 -13.84 -29.51 -11.94
N ARG A 110 -13.98 -30.81 -12.22
CA ARG A 110 -13.40 -31.40 -13.43
C ARG A 110 -14.05 -30.76 -14.68
N GLY A 111 -13.23 -30.09 -15.49
CA GLY A 111 -13.65 -29.43 -16.73
C GLY A 111 -13.94 -27.93 -16.63
N TYR A 112 -13.72 -27.30 -15.47
CA TYR A 112 -13.82 -25.85 -15.27
C TYR A 112 -12.47 -25.26 -14.83
N GLU A 113 -12.19 -24.01 -15.22
CA GLU A 113 -11.04 -23.26 -14.71
C GLU A 113 -11.51 -22.37 -13.54
N GLY A 114 -10.96 -22.61 -12.34
CA GLY A 114 -11.27 -21.85 -11.12
C GLY A 114 -11.31 -22.72 -9.86
N THR A 115 -10.92 -22.17 -8.72
CA THR A 115 -11.08 -22.83 -7.41
C THR A 115 -12.32 -22.31 -6.69
N GLN A 116 -13.00 -23.17 -5.94
CA GLN A 116 -14.15 -22.81 -5.12
C GLN A 116 -13.97 -23.37 -3.71
N GLN A 117 -14.39 -22.62 -2.70
CA GLN A 117 -14.42 -23.09 -1.32
C GLN A 117 -15.78 -23.72 -1.02
N VAL A 118 -15.77 -24.90 -0.41
CA VAL A 118 -16.97 -25.66 -0.04
C VAL A 118 -16.83 -26.21 1.37
N GLN A 119 -17.96 -26.31 2.07
CA GLN A 119 -18.06 -26.84 3.42
C GLN A 119 -18.14 -28.39 3.41
N PRO A 120 -17.86 -29.08 4.53
CA PRO A 120 -17.86 -30.55 4.58
C PRO A 120 -19.22 -31.17 4.20
N ASN A 121 -20.33 -30.47 4.48
CA ASN A 121 -21.68 -30.90 4.11
C ASN A 121 -22.00 -30.73 2.60
N GLN A 122 -21.13 -30.07 1.84
CA GLN A 122 -21.26 -29.85 0.39
C GLN A 122 -20.40 -30.81 -0.43
N ILE A 123 -19.71 -31.75 0.20
CA ILE A 123 -18.85 -32.73 -0.46
C ILE A 123 -19.20 -34.17 -0.06
N LYS A 124 -18.95 -35.12 -0.95
CA LYS A 124 -19.14 -36.56 -0.74
C LYS A 124 -18.03 -37.35 -1.42
N ALA A 125 -17.74 -38.54 -0.91
CA ALA A 125 -16.79 -39.45 -1.55
C ALA A 125 -17.28 -39.83 -2.96
N MET A 126 -16.37 -39.85 -3.92
CA MET A 126 -16.66 -40.32 -5.27
C MET A 126 -16.72 -41.85 -5.27
N ASP A 127 -17.78 -42.44 -5.81
CA ASP A 127 -17.87 -43.89 -5.98
C ASP A 127 -16.89 -44.32 -7.09
N PRO A 128 -15.95 -45.25 -6.81
CA PRO A 128 -14.94 -45.72 -7.77
C PRO A 128 -15.51 -46.40 -9.03
N HIS A 129 -16.83 -46.59 -9.16
CA HIS A 129 -17.46 -47.15 -10.37
C HIS A 129 -18.24 -46.13 -11.22
N THR A 130 -18.15 -44.82 -10.90
CA THR A 130 -18.88 -43.79 -11.65
C THR A 130 -18.18 -43.43 -12.98
N LYS A 131 -18.75 -43.83 -14.12
CA LYS A 131 -18.27 -43.41 -15.46
C LYS A 131 -18.62 -41.94 -15.73
N ILE A 132 -17.60 -41.10 -15.96
CA ILE A 132 -17.78 -39.68 -16.33
C ILE A 132 -18.12 -39.58 -17.82
N SER A 133 -19.35 -39.17 -18.15
CA SER A 133 -19.79 -38.86 -19.51
C SER A 133 -19.84 -37.35 -19.73
N LEU A 134 -18.99 -36.82 -20.62
CA LEU A 134 -18.98 -35.41 -21.02
C LEU A 134 -19.89 -35.21 -22.24
N THR A 135 -21.17 -34.97 -22.01
CA THR A 135 -22.06 -34.40 -23.04
C THR A 135 -23.16 -33.58 -22.38
N ASN A 136 -23.28 -32.31 -22.75
CA ASN A 136 -24.54 -31.58 -22.65
C ASN A 136 -24.68 -30.57 -23.82
N LYS A 137 -25.37 -31.03 -24.87
CA LYS A 137 -26.09 -30.18 -25.83
C LYS A 137 -27.20 -29.46 -25.06
N ARG A 138 -27.24 -28.12 -25.12
CA ARG A 138 -28.40 -27.34 -24.67
C ARG A 138 -29.50 -27.41 -25.73
N GLN A 139 -30.64 -27.99 -25.38
CA GLN A 139 -31.93 -27.74 -26.04
C GLN A 139 -32.35 -26.29 -25.75
N ARG A 140 -32.77 -25.55 -26.79
CA ARG A 140 -33.54 -24.31 -26.64
C ARG A 140 -34.88 -24.55 -27.32
N ASP A 141 -35.94 -24.49 -26.52
CA ASP A 141 -37.29 -24.36 -27.03
C ASP A 141 -37.58 -22.93 -27.48
N SER A 142 -38.56 -22.88 -28.34
CA SER A 142 -38.95 -21.83 -29.28
C SER A 142 -39.58 -20.58 -28.66
N GLN A 143 -39.18 -19.42 -29.16
CA GLN A 143 -40.06 -18.26 -29.34
C GLN A 143 -39.81 -17.64 -30.72
N LYS A 144 -40.83 -17.73 -31.58
CA LYS A 144 -40.88 -17.10 -32.90
C LYS A 144 -41.19 -15.61 -32.72
N SER A 145 -40.33 -14.73 -33.22
CA SER A 145 -40.73 -13.40 -33.68
C SER A 145 -40.10 -13.15 -35.05
N LEU A 146 -40.92 -12.69 -35.98
CA LEU A 146 -40.58 -12.44 -37.38
C LEU A 146 -39.45 -11.40 -37.49
N THR A 147 -38.34 -11.75 -38.14
CA THR A 147 -37.21 -10.85 -38.41
C THR A 147 -37.24 -10.37 -39.86
N SER A 148 -36.89 -9.10 -40.04
CA SER A 148 -36.93 -8.38 -41.31
C SER A 148 -35.81 -8.80 -42.29
N ILE A 149 -35.99 -8.47 -43.57
CA ILE A 149 -35.08 -8.78 -44.70
C ILE A 149 -33.63 -8.26 -44.50
N GLU A 150 -33.41 -7.32 -43.58
CA GLU A 150 -32.08 -6.79 -43.26
C GLU A 150 -31.22 -7.75 -42.41
N ASP A 151 -31.84 -8.54 -41.52
CA ASP A 151 -31.15 -9.52 -40.67
C ASP A 151 -30.58 -10.69 -41.48
N GLU A 152 -31.24 -11.04 -42.58
CA GLU A 152 -30.84 -12.14 -43.46
C GLU A 152 -29.61 -11.77 -44.29
N LYS A 153 -29.53 -10.51 -44.77
CA LYS A 153 -28.36 -9.95 -45.46
C LYS A 153 -27.13 -9.86 -44.55
N GLU A 154 -27.31 -9.52 -43.27
CA GLU A 154 -26.20 -9.45 -42.32
C GLU A 154 -25.64 -10.85 -41.96
N ARG A 155 -26.52 -11.85 -41.82
CA ARG A 155 -26.12 -13.25 -41.61
C ARG A 155 -25.37 -13.80 -42.82
N GLU A 156 -25.80 -13.49 -44.04
CA GLU A 156 -25.12 -13.91 -45.26
C GLU A 156 -23.74 -13.26 -45.41
N ARG A 157 -23.60 -11.97 -45.04
CA ARG A 157 -22.29 -11.29 -44.97
C ARG A 157 -21.34 -11.92 -43.94
N LYS A 158 -21.83 -12.26 -42.75
CA LYS A 158 -21.02 -12.91 -41.69
C LYS A 158 -20.56 -14.30 -42.13
N ARG A 159 -21.40 -15.06 -42.84
CA ARG A 159 -21.08 -16.39 -43.37
C ARG A 159 -20.02 -16.33 -44.48
N LYS A 160 -20.14 -15.41 -45.44
CA LYS A 160 -19.13 -15.18 -46.49
C LYS A 160 -17.78 -14.74 -45.91
N LYS A 161 -17.77 -13.99 -44.79
CA LYS A 161 -16.53 -13.59 -44.09
C LYS A 161 -15.88 -14.75 -43.34
N SER A 162 -16.65 -15.68 -42.76
CA SER A 162 -16.09 -16.88 -42.13
C SER A 162 -15.53 -17.87 -43.14
N GLU A 163 -16.18 -18.05 -44.30
CA GLU A 163 -15.72 -18.92 -45.38
C GLU A 163 -14.38 -18.41 -45.95
N LYS A 164 -14.27 -17.10 -46.26
CA LYS A 164 -12.98 -16.49 -46.67
C LYS A 164 -11.86 -16.63 -45.63
N LYS A 165 -12.20 -16.60 -44.33
CA LYS A 165 -11.22 -16.78 -43.25
C LYS A 165 -10.77 -18.24 -43.10
N ALA A 166 -11.64 -19.19 -43.41
CA ALA A 166 -11.31 -20.62 -43.45
C ALA A 166 -10.39 -20.93 -44.64
N GLU A 167 -10.72 -20.44 -45.83
CA GLU A 167 -9.88 -20.60 -47.05
C GLU A 167 -8.47 -20.01 -46.85
N ALA A 168 -8.36 -18.81 -46.28
CA ALA A 168 -7.07 -18.18 -45.98
C ALA A 168 -6.22 -18.99 -44.96
N ARG A 169 -6.87 -19.70 -44.04
CA ARG A 169 -6.19 -20.55 -43.05
C ARG A 169 -5.72 -21.87 -43.68
N GLU A 170 -6.49 -22.41 -44.62
CA GLU A 170 -6.15 -23.60 -45.40
C GLU A 170 -5.00 -23.33 -46.37
N GLN A 171 -4.97 -22.14 -47.00
CA GLN A 171 -3.85 -21.67 -47.81
C GLN A 171 -2.55 -21.50 -46.99
N LYS A 172 -2.63 -20.93 -45.77
CA LYS A 172 -1.46 -20.84 -44.88
C LYS A 172 -0.96 -22.21 -44.42
N ASN A 173 -1.87 -23.16 -44.17
CA ASN A 173 -1.49 -24.53 -43.81
C ASN A 173 -0.84 -25.28 -44.98
N SER A 174 -1.31 -25.08 -46.22
CA SER A 174 -0.69 -25.68 -47.40
C SER A 174 0.69 -25.08 -47.69
N GLU A 175 0.87 -23.77 -47.51
CA GLU A 175 2.18 -23.11 -47.58
C GLU A 175 3.16 -23.61 -46.50
N MET A 176 2.70 -23.80 -45.26
CA MET A 176 3.50 -24.37 -44.18
C MET A 176 3.93 -25.81 -44.50
N ASN A 177 3.02 -26.65 -44.98
CA ASN A 177 3.33 -28.02 -45.37
C ASN A 177 4.31 -28.08 -46.55
N ASN A 178 4.19 -27.17 -47.53
CA ASN A 178 5.15 -27.07 -48.63
C ASN A 178 6.54 -26.62 -48.14
N LYS A 179 6.62 -25.67 -47.21
CA LYS A 179 7.89 -25.26 -46.59
C LYS A 179 8.54 -26.40 -45.79
N GLN A 180 7.74 -27.17 -45.04
CA GLN A 180 8.21 -28.34 -44.30
C GLN A 180 8.73 -29.44 -45.24
N ASN A 181 8.01 -29.74 -46.32
CA ASN A 181 8.44 -30.72 -47.33
C ASN A 181 9.71 -30.29 -48.06
N ASN A 182 9.85 -29.00 -48.38
CA ASN A 182 11.07 -28.46 -48.99
C ASN A 182 12.26 -28.52 -48.03
N TRP A 183 12.05 -28.25 -46.73
CA TRP A 183 13.07 -28.39 -45.70
C TRP A 183 13.50 -29.86 -45.53
N GLN A 184 12.57 -30.82 -45.54
CA GLN A 184 12.90 -32.24 -45.48
C GLN A 184 13.68 -32.73 -46.71
N LYS A 185 13.36 -32.23 -47.91
CA LYS A 185 14.14 -32.52 -49.13
C LYS A 185 15.56 -31.95 -49.04
N PHE A 186 15.72 -30.76 -48.46
CA PHE A 186 17.02 -30.15 -48.19
C PHE A 186 17.85 -30.96 -47.17
N ALA A 187 17.24 -31.37 -46.05
CA ALA A 187 17.88 -32.20 -45.02
C ALA A 187 18.36 -33.57 -45.55
N LYS A 188 17.54 -34.24 -46.39
CA LYS A 188 17.96 -35.50 -47.04
C LYS A 188 19.13 -35.33 -48.01
N LYS A 189 19.24 -34.17 -48.68
CA LYS A 189 20.33 -33.86 -49.61
C LYS A 189 21.64 -33.51 -48.87
N ALA A 190 21.54 -32.89 -47.69
CA ALA A 190 22.68 -32.60 -46.80
C ALA A 190 23.26 -33.87 -46.15
N ASN A 191 22.41 -34.81 -45.71
CA ASN A 191 22.86 -36.10 -45.16
C ASN A 191 23.62 -36.95 -46.19
N LYS A 192 23.22 -36.89 -47.47
CA LYS A 192 23.92 -37.58 -48.57
C LYS A 192 25.32 -37.01 -48.88
N LYS A 193 25.66 -35.83 -48.32
CA LYS A 193 26.97 -35.17 -48.43
C LYS A 193 27.78 -35.21 -47.11
N GLY A 194 27.33 -35.97 -46.10
CA GLY A 194 28.06 -36.15 -44.84
C GLY A 194 28.01 -34.95 -43.87
N ILE A 195 27.10 -33.99 -44.08
CA ILE A 195 26.93 -32.82 -43.19
C ILE A 195 25.73 -33.08 -42.27
N HIS A 196 25.98 -33.24 -40.97
CA HIS A 196 24.96 -33.51 -39.96
C HIS A 196 24.25 -32.21 -39.53
N ILE A 197 22.94 -32.11 -39.77
CA ILE A 197 22.11 -30.96 -39.35
C ILE A 197 21.26 -31.40 -38.16
N ALA A 198 21.40 -30.74 -37.01
CA ALA A 198 20.62 -31.03 -35.80
C ALA A 198 19.10 -30.86 -36.05
N GLY A 199 18.29 -31.85 -35.63
CA GLY A 199 16.84 -31.90 -35.83
C GLY A 199 16.35 -32.89 -36.90
N SER A 200 17.23 -33.66 -37.53
CA SER A 200 16.88 -34.64 -38.59
C SER A 200 16.24 -35.96 -38.10
N GLU A 201 16.24 -36.23 -36.79
CA GLU A 201 15.66 -37.46 -36.19
C GLU A 201 14.23 -37.29 -35.65
N GLY A 202 13.56 -36.16 -35.94
CA GLY A 202 12.15 -35.99 -35.61
C GLY A 202 11.83 -35.81 -34.12
N ARG A 203 12.83 -35.57 -33.25
CA ARG A 203 12.63 -35.19 -31.84
C ARG A 203 12.96 -33.71 -31.64
N SER A 204 12.03 -32.97 -31.03
CA SER A 204 12.19 -31.55 -30.69
C SER A 204 13.37 -31.34 -29.74
N ILE A 205 14.27 -30.41 -30.09
CA ILE A 205 15.39 -29.93 -29.26
C ILE A 205 14.95 -29.13 -28.03
N PHE A 206 13.65 -28.81 -27.94
CA PHE A 206 13.01 -28.22 -26.77
C PHE A 206 11.86 -29.14 -26.37
N LYS A 207 12.12 -30.13 -25.51
CA LYS A 207 11.06 -30.94 -24.91
C LYS A 207 10.69 -30.32 -23.57
N THR A 208 9.45 -29.87 -23.42
CA THR A 208 8.88 -29.51 -22.12
C THR A 208 8.78 -30.78 -21.28
N PRO A 209 9.32 -30.84 -20.06
CA PRO A 209 9.23 -32.04 -19.23
C PRO A 209 7.76 -32.32 -18.83
N ASP A 210 7.42 -33.59 -18.64
CA ASP A 210 6.07 -34.04 -18.23
C ASP A 210 5.76 -33.75 -16.72
N ASN A 211 6.64 -33.00 -16.05
CA ASN A 211 6.50 -32.55 -14.66
C ASN A 211 6.13 -31.06 -14.64
N PRO A 212 5.09 -30.61 -13.90
CA PRO A 212 4.72 -29.21 -13.79
C PRO A 212 5.80 -28.28 -13.20
N TYR A 213 6.89 -28.82 -12.64
CA TYR A 213 8.08 -28.06 -12.21
C TYR A 213 9.28 -28.16 -13.17
N GLY A 214 9.15 -28.88 -14.28
CA GLY A 214 10.22 -29.08 -15.24
C GLY A 214 10.42 -27.88 -16.16
N ARG A 215 11.61 -27.27 -16.12
CA ARG A 215 11.98 -26.16 -17.04
C ARG A 215 12.75 -26.72 -18.25
N VAL A 216 12.55 -26.10 -19.41
CA VAL A 216 13.12 -26.54 -20.71
C VAL A 216 14.65 -26.38 -20.75
N GLY A 217 15.35 -27.42 -21.18
CA GLY A 217 16.80 -27.42 -21.43
C GLY A 217 17.16 -28.25 -22.66
N VAL A 218 18.33 -27.96 -23.26
CA VAL A 218 18.83 -28.68 -24.44
C VAL A 218 19.40 -30.03 -24.00
N THR A 219 18.76 -31.12 -24.39
CA THR A 219 19.22 -32.48 -24.05
C THR A 219 20.51 -32.83 -24.80
N GLY A 220 21.52 -33.35 -24.09
CA GLY A 220 22.73 -33.96 -24.67
C GLY A 220 24.04 -33.19 -24.58
N SER A 221 24.10 -32.04 -23.88
CA SER A 221 25.33 -31.21 -23.81
C SER A 221 26.28 -31.51 -22.65
N GLY A 222 25.90 -32.38 -21.71
CA GLY A 222 26.73 -32.72 -20.53
C GLY A 222 27.00 -31.54 -19.58
N LYS A 223 26.46 -30.35 -19.86
CA LYS A 223 26.48 -29.19 -18.97
C LYS A 223 25.19 -29.18 -18.15
N PRO A 224 25.26 -28.96 -16.81
CA PRO A 224 24.06 -28.68 -16.04
C PRO A 224 23.36 -27.43 -16.62
N MET A 225 22.03 -27.34 -16.45
CA MET A 225 21.30 -26.10 -16.71
C MET A 225 22.05 -24.95 -16.03
N THR A 226 22.32 -23.86 -16.73
CA THR A 226 22.60 -22.58 -16.07
C THR A 226 21.37 -22.28 -15.20
N GLU A 227 21.49 -22.47 -13.88
CA GLU A 227 20.57 -21.85 -12.94
C GLU A 227 20.60 -20.35 -13.24
N GLN A 228 19.54 -19.82 -13.84
CA GLN A 228 19.28 -18.39 -13.69
C GLN A 228 19.09 -18.19 -12.19
N LYS A 229 20.13 -17.68 -11.51
CA LYS A 229 20.00 -17.18 -10.15
C LYS A 229 18.84 -16.20 -10.18
N THR A 230 17.73 -16.60 -9.55
CA THR A 230 16.55 -15.73 -9.50
C THR A 230 16.90 -14.64 -8.50
N GLU A 231 16.84 -13.39 -8.94
CA GLU A 231 17.19 -12.22 -8.13
C GLU A 231 15.93 -11.70 -7.44
N TYR A 232 16.08 -11.35 -6.16
CA TYR A 232 15.01 -10.85 -5.32
C TYR A 232 15.40 -9.53 -4.67
N PHE A 233 14.40 -8.73 -4.35
CA PHE A 233 14.54 -7.41 -3.75
C PHE A 233 13.57 -7.30 -2.59
N ILE A 234 13.94 -6.57 -1.53
CA ILE A 234 13.07 -6.35 -0.38
C ILE A 234 12.78 -4.87 -0.26
N GLY A 235 11.49 -4.52 -0.25
CA GLY A 235 11.04 -3.19 0.14
C GLY A 235 10.60 -3.21 1.59
N ILE A 236 10.98 -2.17 2.33
CA ILE A 236 10.73 -2.04 3.77
C ILE A 236 10.00 -0.71 3.99
N ASP A 237 8.75 -0.79 4.46
CA ASP A 237 7.84 0.33 4.74
C ASP A 237 7.64 0.44 6.26
N VAL A 238 8.00 1.59 6.82
CA VAL A 238 7.74 1.92 8.23
C VAL A 238 6.62 2.96 8.32
N GLY A 239 5.39 2.45 8.38
CA GLY A 239 4.20 3.25 8.62
C GLY A 239 4.07 3.69 10.09
N THR A 240 2.95 4.34 10.39
CA THR A 240 2.71 4.92 11.73
C THR A 240 2.68 3.88 12.85
N GLY A 241 2.10 2.70 12.61
CA GLY A 241 1.87 1.68 13.66
C GLY A 241 2.58 0.35 13.42
N SER A 242 3.30 0.18 12.31
CA SER A 242 3.98 -1.07 12.00
C SER A 242 5.11 -0.89 10.99
N ALA A 243 6.06 -1.83 11.01
CA ALA A 243 7.06 -2.03 9.98
C ALA A 243 6.68 -3.26 9.14
N ARG A 244 6.65 -3.10 7.81
CA ARG A 244 6.33 -4.14 6.83
C ARG A 244 7.49 -4.35 5.88
N SER A 245 7.76 -5.61 5.56
CA SER A 245 8.69 -5.98 4.49
C SER A 245 7.95 -6.81 3.45
N ALA A 246 8.28 -6.61 2.17
CA ALA A 246 7.82 -7.44 1.08
C ALA A 246 9.00 -7.92 0.24
N LEU A 247 9.06 -9.22 -0.01
CA LEU A 247 10.03 -9.82 -0.92
C LEU A 247 9.45 -9.89 -2.32
N VAL A 248 10.15 -9.29 -3.28
CA VAL A 248 9.68 -9.06 -4.64
C VAL A 248 10.66 -9.67 -5.64
N ASN A 249 10.14 -10.31 -6.70
CA ASN A 249 10.97 -10.82 -7.78
C ASN A 249 11.29 -9.73 -8.84
N ILE A 250 12.13 -10.06 -9.83
CA ILE A 250 12.50 -9.12 -10.90
C ILE A 250 11.32 -8.59 -11.73
N THR A 251 10.16 -9.26 -11.72
CA THR A 251 8.97 -8.81 -12.46
C THR A 251 7.99 -8.02 -11.59
N GLY A 252 8.33 -7.75 -10.33
CA GLY A 252 7.47 -7.05 -9.38
C GLY A 252 6.39 -7.91 -8.72
N ASP A 253 6.45 -9.25 -8.81
CA ASP A 253 5.55 -10.09 -7.99
C ASP A 253 6.02 -10.10 -6.55
N ILE A 254 5.10 -9.82 -5.63
CA ILE A 254 5.30 -10.00 -4.19
C ILE A 254 5.17 -11.50 -3.89
N LEU A 255 6.22 -12.10 -3.32
CA LEU A 255 6.28 -13.52 -3.01
C LEU A 255 6.02 -13.82 -1.53
N ALA A 256 6.37 -12.87 -0.66
CA ALA A 256 6.13 -12.96 0.78
C ALA A 256 6.01 -11.55 1.36
N GLU A 257 5.16 -11.40 2.38
CA GLU A 257 5.00 -10.17 3.15
C GLU A 257 4.98 -10.51 4.64
N SER A 258 5.58 -9.66 5.46
CA SER A 258 5.52 -9.77 6.92
C SER A 258 5.38 -8.40 7.54
N THR A 259 4.63 -8.28 8.64
CA THR A 259 4.35 -7.00 9.32
C THR A 259 4.46 -7.18 10.82
N TYR A 260 5.12 -6.23 11.49
CA TYR A 260 5.26 -6.19 12.94
C TYR A 260 4.85 -4.81 13.48
N ASN A 261 4.03 -4.79 14.52
CA ASN A 261 3.59 -3.53 15.13
C ASN A 261 4.76 -2.83 15.81
N THR A 262 4.87 -1.52 15.57
CA THR A 262 5.83 -0.65 16.24
C THR A 262 5.20 -0.06 17.50
N LYS A 263 6.03 0.20 18.50
CA LYS A 263 5.57 0.81 19.75
C LYS A 263 5.47 2.32 19.58
N THR A 264 4.30 2.86 19.88
CA THR A 264 4.05 4.31 19.93
C THR A 264 3.68 4.70 21.35
N TRP A 265 4.35 5.73 21.87
CA TRP A 265 4.04 6.31 23.16
C TRP A 265 3.23 7.58 22.97
N ARG A 266 2.25 7.78 23.85
CA ARG A 266 1.52 9.03 24.00
C ARG A 266 1.77 9.58 25.39
N ASP A 267 1.88 10.90 25.50
CA ASP A 267 1.93 11.54 26.81
C ASP A 267 0.54 11.51 27.46
N ALA A 268 0.49 11.21 28.76
CA ALA A 268 -0.76 11.12 29.50
C ALA A 268 -1.36 12.50 29.82
N ASN A 269 -0.53 13.55 29.82
CA ASN A 269 -0.89 14.91 30.19
C ASN A 269 -0.91 15.87 28.99
N ASP A 270 -0.33 15.48 27.84
CA ASP A 270 -0.37 16.25 26.61
C ASP A 270 -0.80 15.40 25.41
N ALA A 271 -2.00 15.67 24.89
CA ALA A 271 -2.56 14.93 23.78
C ALA A 271 -1.78 15.09 22.47
N ASN A 272 -0.93 16.11 22.35
CA ASN A 272 -0.15 16.45 21.16
C ASN A 272 1.14 15.64 21.03
N ILE A 273 1.56 14.92 22.07
CA ILE A 273 2.85 14.22 22.11
C ILE A 273 2.71 12.79 21.60
N PHE A 274 3.47 12.46 20.56
CA PHE A 274 3.57 11.14 19.93
C PHE A 274 5.03 10.79 19.66
N GLU A 275 5.48 9.66 20.19
CA GLU A 275 6.88 9.26 20.12
C GLU A 275 7.08 7.79 19.82
N GLN A 276 8.25 7.47 19.28
CA GLN A 276 8.65 6.11 18.93
C GLN A 276 10.11 5.84 19.29
N SER A 277 10.53 4.60 19.07
CA SER A 277 11.88 4.10 19.33
C SER A 277 12.51 3.61 18.05
N SER A 278 13.68 4.16 17.70
CA SER A 278 14.42 3.70 16.52
C SER A 278 14.90 2.25 16.69
N ALA A 279 15.27 1.84 17.91
CA ALA A 279 15.65 0.48 18.24
C ALA A 279 14.48 -0.51 18.08
N ASN A 280 13.28 -0.16 18.57
CA ASN A 280 12.10 -1.01 18.38
C ASN A 280 11.74 -1.16 16.89
N ILE A 281 11.76 -0.06 16.13
CA ILE A 281 11.48 -0.08 14.69
C ILE A 281 12.47 -1.01 13.98
N TRP A 282 13.78 -0.88 14.24
CA TRP A 282 14.79 -1.72 13.63
C TRP A 282 14.63 -3.21 13.97
N GLN A 283 14.24 -3.51 15.21
CA GLN A 283 13.91 -4.88 15.63
C GLN A 283 12.71 -5.44 14.85
N CYS A 284 11.64 -4.65 14.70
CA CYS A 284 10.45 -5.04 13.92
C CYS A 284 10.80 -5.29 12.45
N ILE A 285 11.63 -4.43 11.85
CA ILE A 285 12.15 -4.61 10.49
C ILE A 285 12.96 -5.90 10.39
N SER A 286 13.91 -6.11 11.30
CA SER A 286 14.78 -7.29 11.32
C SER A 286 13.98 -8.58 11.34
N GLN A 287 12.94 -8.64 12.17
CA GLN A 287 12.06 -9.80 12.23
C GLN A 287 11.24 -9.96 10.94
N SER A 288 10.66 -8.87 10.43
CA SER A 288 9.89 -8.85 9.19
C SER A 288 10.71 -9.34 7.98
N VAL A 289 11.94 -8.87 7.82
CA VAL A 289 12.86 -9.26 6.75
C VAL A 289 13.23 -10.74 6.84
N LYS A 290 13.59 -11.22 8.04
CA LYS A 290 13.90 -12.65 8.27
C LYS A 290 12.73 -13.56 7.93
N ASP A 291 11.52 -13.11 8.22
CA ASP A 291 10.31 -13.88 7.93
C ASP A 291 10.01 -13.96 6.43
N VAL A 292 10.12 -12.85 5.68
CA VAL A 292 9.85 -12.91 4.22
C VAL A 292 10.87 -13.78 3.48
N VAL A 293 12.14 -13.76 3.91
CA VAL A 293 13.18 -14.65 3.35
C VAL A 293 12.86 -16.11 3.68
N ARG A 294 12.46 -16.40 4.91
CA ARG A 294 12.09 -17.76 5.36
C ARG A 294 10.85 -18.29 4.64
N GLN A 295 9.79 -17.48 4.54
CA GLN A 295 8.55 -17.81 3.86
C GLN A 295 8.77 -18.08 2.38
N ALA A 296 9.63 -17.29 1.72
CA ALA A 296 9.99 -17.48 0.32
C ALA A 296 10.94 -18.68 0.08
N GLN A 297 11.54 -19.24 1.14
CA GLN A 297 12.48 -20.38 1.08
C GLN A 297 13.66 -20.15 0.13
N ILE A 298 14.20 -18.92 0.12
CA ILE A 298 15.34 -18.56 -0.72
C ILE A 298 16.63 -18.43 0.12
N PRO A 299 17.82 -18.66 -0.47
CA PRO A 299 19.07 -18.30 0.19
C PRO A 299 19.19 -16.78 0.29
N LYS A 300 19.78 -16.29 1.39
CA LYS A 300 19.95 -14.86 1.65
C LYS A 300 20.75 -14.14 0.56
N GLU A 301 21.68 -14.84 -0.10
CA GLU A 301 22.50 -14.34 -1.20
C GLU A 301 21.69 -14.07 -2.48
N ALA A 302 20.46 -14.58 -2.57
CA ALA A 302 19.56 -14.30 -3.69
C ALA A 302 18.87 -12.92 -3.54
N VAL A 303 18.87 -12.32 -2.34
CA VAL A 303 18.42 -10.94 -2.13
C VAL A 303 19.53 -9.98 -2.55
N LYS A 304 19.30 -9.25 -3.63
CA LYS A 304 20.31 -8.42 -4.31
C LYS A 304 20.29 -6.96 -3.90
N GLY A 305 19.12 -6.45 -3.51
CA GLY A 305 18.99 -5.08 -3.04
C GLY A 305 17.80 -4.88 -2.13
N ILE A 306 17.92 -3.90 -1.25
CA ILE A 306 16.86 -3.42 -0.37
C ILE A 306 16.74 -1.90 -0.46
N ALA A 307 15.61 -1.36 -0.06
CA ALA A 307 15.47 0.05 0.26
C ALA A 307 14.51 0.23 1.44
N PHE A 308 14.47 1.45 1.96
CA PHE A 308 13.62 1.83 3.07
C PHE A 308 12.74 3.01 2.67
N ASP A 309 11.48 2.92 3.05
CA ASP A 309 10.58 4.05 3.17
C ASP A 309 9.99 4.11 4.58
N ALA A 310 9.59 5.29 5.00
CA ALA A 310 8.99 5.50 6.30
C ALA A 310 8.14 6.77 6.34
N THR A 311 7.32 6.90 7.38
CA THR A 311 6.73 8.19 7.75
C THR A 311 7.82 9.25 7.95
N CYS A 312 7.49 10.52 7.68
CA CYS A 312 8.39 11.65 7.91
C CYS A 312 8.45 12.02 9.41
N SER A 313 9.17 11.20 10.18
CA SER A 313 9.33 11.33 11.62
C SER A 313 10.77 11.70 11.97
N LEU A 314 10.98 12.54 13.00
CA LEU A 314 12.32 13.00 13.39
C LEU A 314 13.03 11.96 14.25
N ALA A 315 14.01 11.25 13.70
CA ALA A 315 14.90 10.39 14.48
C ALA A 315 16.11 11.18 14.97
N VAL A 316 16.36 11.16 16.28
CA VAL A 316 17.46 11.90 16.92
C VAL A 316 18.48 10.93 17.50
N THR A 317 19.74 11.14 17.13
CA THR A 317 20.88 10.36 17.60
C THR A 317 22.06 11.26 17.96
N ASP A 318 23.11 10.73 18.58
CA ASP A 318 24.43 11.37 18.57
C ASP A 318 25.16 11.12 17.22
N TYR A 319 26.40 11.59 17.11
CA TYR A 319 27.24 11.44 15.91
C TYR A 319 27.72 9.99 15.70
N GLU A 320 27.70 9.16 16.73
CA GLU A 320 28.00 7.73 16.69
C GLU A 320 26.75 6.90 16.32
N GLY A 321 25.57 7.52 16.27
CA GLY A 321 24.29 6.89 15.94
C GLY A 321 23.56 6.29 17.14
N ASN A 322 23.98 6.57 18.37
CA ASN A 322 23.26 6.17 19.56
C ASN A 322 22.01 7.06 19.74
N PRO A 323 20.87 6.50 20.17
CA PRO A 323 19.63 7.25 20.29
C PRO A 323 19.68 8.33 21.39
N ILE A 324 19.23 9.54 21.10
CA ILE A 324 19.07 10.64 22.08
C ILE A 324 17.59 10.85 22.37
N ALA A 325 17.20 10.79 23.65
CA ALA A 325 15.80 10.96 24.05
C ALA A 325 15.26 12.36 23.67
N VAL A 326 14.08 12.41 23.05
CA VAL A 326 13.44 13.65 22.55
C VAL A 326 12.47 14.28 23.55
N THR A 327 12.47 13.79 24.78
CA THR A 327 11.56 14.22 25.84
C THR A 327 12.23 14.14 27.21
N LYS A 328 11.64 14.80 28.20
CA LYS A 328 12.11 14.82 29.59
C LYS A 328 11.19 13.99 30.47
N GLY A 329 11.73 13.41 31.53
CA GLY A 329 10.95 12.77 32.58
C GLY A 329 11.70 11.63 33.26
N ASP A 330 11.17 11.17 34.39
CA ASP A 330 11.75 10.05 35.15
C ASP A 330 11.27 8.68 34.65
N SER A 331 10.31 8.67 33.69
CA SER A 331 9.67 7.47 33.13
C SER A 331 9.84 7.39 31.60
N LEU A 332 11.09 7.40 31.13
CA LEU A 332 11.42 7.39 29.70
C LEU A 332 11.57 5.98 29.09
N GLY A 333 11.45 4.92 29.91
CA GLY A 333 11.79 3.56 29.51
C GLY A 333 13.30 3.33 29.65
N LYS A 334 13.88 2.50 28.78
CA LYS A 334 15.35 2.36 28.73
C LYS A 334 15.97 3.62 28.11
N GLU A 335 17.23 3.87 28.44
CA GLU A 335 17.97 5.02 27.89
C GLU A 335 17.92 5.01 26.35
N GLY A 336 17.45 6.11 25.77
CA GLY A 336 17.29 6.26 24.32
C GLY A 336 16.07 5.58 23.70
N GLU A 337 15.15 4.97 24.46
CA GLU A 337 13.95 4.34 23.89
C GLU A 337 12.97 5.33 23.26
N ARG A 338 12.96 6.59 23.68
CA ARG A 338 12.05 7.63 23.17
C ARG A 338 12.82 8.68 22.40
N ASN A 339 13.37 8.30 21.25
CA ASN A 339 14.29 9.12 20.44
C ASN A 339 13.71 9.52 19.07
N ILE A 340 12.44 9.22 18.80
CA ILE A 340 11.75 9.65 17.59
C ILE A 340 10.55 10.54 17.96
N ILE A 341 10.48 11.74 17.37
CA ILE A 341 9.25 12.55 17.35
C ILE A 341 8.44 12.11 16.12
N LEU A 342 7.27 11.52 16.33
CA LEU A 342 6.43 10.99 15.25
C LEU A 342 5.97 12.12 14.32
N TRP A 343 5.65 11.81 13.06
CA TRP A 343 5.08 12.78 12.11
C TRP A 343 3.80 13.47 12.65
N ALA A 344 2.94 12.73 13.35
CA ALA A 344 1.68 13.22 13.92
C ALA A 344 1.83 13.98 15.25
N ASP A 345 3.06 14.21 15.72
CA ASP A 345 3.33 14.97 16.93
C ASP A 345 3.15 16.47 16.69
N HIS A 346 2.41 17.12 17.57
CA HIS A 346 2.01 18.52 17.42
C HIS A 346 2.67 19.48 18.43
N ARG A 347 3.71 19.04 19.16
CA ARG A 347 4.36 19.83 20.22
C ARG A 347 4.99 21.15 19.74
N ALA A 348 5.34 21.23 18.46
CA ALA A 348 6.10 22.33 17.85
C ALA A 348 5.22 23.45 17.23
N GLU A 349 3.97 23.60 17.68
CA GLU A 349 3.03 24.60 17.15
C GLU A 349 3.55 26.04 17.26
N LYS A 350 4.15 26.39 18.41
CA LYS A 350 4.70 27.73 18.66
C LYS A 350 5.87 28.03 17.73
N GLU A 351 6.76 27.06 17.57
CA GLU A 351 7.92 27.14 16.68
C GLU A 351 7.49 27.28 15.22
N ALA A 352 6.51 26.49 14.77
CA ALA A 352 5.97 26.60 13.41
C ALA A 352 5.34 27.98 13.17
N THR A 353 4.56 28.48 14.13
CA THR A 353 3.96 29.83 14.05
C THR A 353 5.03 30.91 13.91
N PHE A 354 6.08 30.83 14.73
CA PHE A 354 7.21 31.76 14.66
C PHE A 354 7.96 31.66 13.33
N ILE A 355 8.31 30.45 12.88
CA ILE A 355 8.98 30.22 11.60
C ILE A 355 8.15 30.82 10.46
N ASN A 356 6.84 30.59 10.45
CA ASN A 356 5.93 31.13 9.43
C ASN A 356 5.88 32.66 9.41
N SER A 357 6.05 33.33 10.56
CA SER A 357 6.08 34.78 10.64
C SER A 357 7.30 35.42 9.96
N THR A 358 8.36 34.64 9.68
CA THR A 358 9.59 35.15 9.05
C THR A 358 9.43 35.50 7.58
N GLY A 359 8.49 34.85 6.87
CA GLY A 359 8.36 34.98 5.42
C GLY A 359 9.59 34.56 4.62
N ALA A 360 10.46 33.72 5.20
CA ALA A 360 11.72 33.33 4.58
C ALA A 360 11.53 32.55 3.27
N MET A 361 12.50 32.68 2.35
CA MET A 361 12.44 32.09 1.01
C MET A 361 12.18 30.57 1.02
N PRO A 362 12.81 29.74 1.88
CA PRO A 362 12.53 28.30 1.93
C PRO A 362 11.06 27.94 2.16
N LEU A 363 10.27 28.83 2.80
CA LEU A 363 8.85 28.60 3.06
C LEU A 363 8.01 28.52 1.77
N GLN A 364 8.49 29.11 0.67
CA GLN A 364 7.83 29.02 -0.63
C GLN A 364 7.76 27.58 -1.15
N PHE A 365 8.68 26.71 -0.73
CA PHE A 365 8.72 25.29 -1.12
C PHE A 365 7.84 24.38 -0.25
N VAL A 366 7.18 24.94 0.76
CA VAL A 366 6.21 24.21 1.60
C VAL A 366 4.82 24.84 1.50
N GLY A 367 4.49 25.44 0.35
CA GLY A 367 3.20 26.07 0.10
C GLY A 367 3.00 27.42 0.80
N GLY A 368 4.07 28.02 1.33
CA GLY A 368 4.07 29.30 2.04
C GLY A 368 3.89 29.18 3.55
N THR A 369 3.65 27.98 4.09
CA THR A 369 3.43 27.76 5.52
C THR A 369 4.01 26.40 5.92
N VAL A 370 5.08 26.42 6.73
CA VAL A 370 5.65 25.21 7.30
C VAL A 370 4.61 24.55 8.22
N SER A 371 4.47 23.23 8.10
CA SER A 371 3.68 22.46 9.05
C SER A 371 4.50 22.22 10.31
N LEU A 372 3.83 22.26 11.47
CA LEU A 372 4.40 21.83 12.75
C LEU A 372 4.82 20.35 12.76
N GLU A 373 4.33 19.56 11.80
CA GLU A 373 4.73 18.16 11.58
C GLU A 373 6.07 18.00 10.85
N MET A 374 6.64 19.09 10.32
CA MET A 374 7.95 19.08 9.63
C MET A 374 9.14 19.17 10.60
N GLU A 375 10.34 18.87 10.11
CA GLU A 375 11.50 18.63 10.97
C GLU A 375 12.14 19.90 11.54
N ILE A 376 12.11 21.03 10.83
CA ILE A 376 12.69 22.29 11.34
C ILE A 376 11.94 22.82 12.57
N PRO A 377 10.60 22.91 12.58
CA PRO A 377 9.86 23.24 13.81
C PRO A 377 10.18 22.32 14.99
N LYS A 378 10.22 20.99 14.76
CA LYS A 378 10.57 20.01 15.80
C LYS A 378 12.01 20.17 16.30
N THR A 379 12.95 20.45 15.41
CA THR A 379 14.36 20.71 15.76
C THR A 379 14.48 21.98 16.61
N LEU A 380 13.75 23.05 16.26
CA LEU A 380 13.70 24.27 17.06
C LEU A 380 13.06 24.03 18.43
N TRP A 381 11.99 23.22 18.48
CA TRP A 381 11.36 22.84 19.74
C TRP A 381 12.36 22.09 20.64
N LEU A 382 13.11 21.15 20.07
CA LEU A 382 14.16 20.42 20.79
C LEU A 382 15.24 21.37 21.30
N LYS A 383 15.70 22.33 20.48
CA LYS A 383 16.66 23.34 20.94
C LYS A 383 16.15 24.13 22.16
N ASN A 384 14.87 24.50 22.14
CA ASN A 384 14.25 25.27 23.22
C ASN A 384 14.01 24.43 24.48
N ASN A 385 13.85 23.12 24.35
CA ASN A 385 13.40 22.24 25.43
C ASN A 385 14.46 21.23 25.91
N MET A 386 15.61 21.09 25.24
CA MET A 386 16.75 20.27 25.69
C MET A 386 17.81 21.11 26.42
N LYS A 387 18.74 20.44 27.12
CA LYS A 387 19.94 21.13 27.61
C LYS A 387 20.83 21.49 26.41
N PRO A 388 21.46 22.67 26.38
CA PRO A 388 22.33 23.07 25.27
C PRO A 388 23.44 22.05 24.94
N GLU A 389 23.98 21.38 25.95
CA GLU A 389 25.04 20.38 25.81
C GLU A 389 24.56 19.08 25.16
N ASP A 390 23.27 18.75 25.33
CA ASP A 390 22.66 17.57 24.72
C ASP A 390 22.29 17.90 23.26
N PHE A 391 21.68 19.06 23.02
CA PHE A 391 21.33 19.51 21.66
C PHE A 391 22.57 19.60 20.75
N LYS A 392 23.71 20.07 21.26
CA LYS A 392 24.97 20.17 20.50
C LYS A 392 25.53 18.83 20.02
N LYS A 393 25.09 17.71 20.60
CA LYS A 393 25.51 16.36 20.22
C LYS A 393 24.56 15.73 19.21
N CYS A 394 23.41 16.33 18.96
CA CYS A 394 22.36 15.72 18.15
C CYS A 394 22.69 15.73 16.66
N MET A 395 22.36 14.62 16.02
CA MET A 395 22.07 14.50 14.59
C MET A 395 20.56 14.33 14.41
N PHE A 396 20.03 15.00 13.39
CA PHE A 396 18.62 15.02 13.05
C PHE A 396 18.43 14.34 11.70
N PHE A 397 17.74 13.19 11.73
CA PHE A 397 17.41 12.43 10.54
C PHE A 397 15.90 12.45 10.34
N ASP A 398 15.47 12.51 9.08
CA ASP A 398 14.17 11.91 8.77
C ASP A 398 14.26 10.40 8.99
N LEU A 399 13.19 9.76 9.42
CA LEU A 399 13.18 8.33 9.70
C LEU A 399 13.64 7.47 8.51
N PRO A 400 13.24 7.73 7.23
CA PRO A 400 13.77 6.98 6.09
C PRO A 400 15.30 7.06 5.99
N ASP A 401 15.87 8.24 6.25
CA ASP A 401 17.31 8.48 6.17
C ASP A 401 18.05 7.80 7.33
N TRP A 402 17.46 7.81 8.54
CA TRP A 402 18.01 7.08 9.69
C TRP A 402 18.07 5.58 9.41
N LEU A 403 17.05 5.00 8.78
CA LEU A 403 17.04 3.57 8.42
C LEU A 403 18.16 3.24 7.44
N SER A 404 18.35 4.09 6.43
CA SER A 404 19.43 3.93 5.47
C SER A 404 20.82 4.08 6.11
N TYR A 405 20.97 5.01 7.07
CA TYR A 405 22.18 5.16 7.89
C TYR A 405 22.40 3.93 8.79
N ARG A 406 21.36 3.40 9.44
CA ARG A 406 21.49 2.20 10.29
C ARG A 406 21.90 0.96 9.49
N ALA A 407 21.50 0.90 8.22
CA ALA A 407 21.84 -0.17 7.30
C ALA A 407 23.28 -0.07 6.75
N THR A 408 23.76 1.14 6.48
CA THR A 408 24.99 1.38 5.68
C THR A 408 26.11 2.13 6.40
N ARG A 409 25.80 2.77 7.52
CA ARG A 409 26.62 3.77 8.24
C ARG A 409 27.01 5.00 7.42
N SER A 410 26.45 5.17 6.22
CA SER A 410 26.63 6.37 5.41
C SER A 410 25.76 7.51 5.94
N THR A 411 26.35 8.70 6.07
CA THR A 411 25.64 9.93 6.44
C THR A 411 24.93 10.59 5.26
N ALA A 412 24.86 9.93 4.10
CA ALA A 412 24.07 10.41 2.98
C ALA A 412 22.60 10.66 3.39
N ARG A 413 21.99 11.68 2.77
CA ARG A 413 20.58 12.04 3.00
C ARG A 413 19.78 11.89 1.73
N SER A 414 18.50 11.58 1.86
CA SER A 414 17.59 11.60 0.72
C SER A 414 17.18 13.03 0.42
N ASN A 415 17.33 13.43 -0.82
CA ASN A 415 16.84 14.71 -1.28
C ASN A 415 15.30 14.81 -1.19
N ASN A 416 14.60 13.66 -1.21
CA ASN A 416 13.17 13.62 -0.94
C ASN A 416 12.86 14.07 0.50
N SER A 417 13.51 13.48 1.50
CA SER A 417 13.35 13.83 2.91
C SER A 417 13.73 15.29 3.17
N LEU A 418 14.94 15.69 2.75
CA LEU A 418 15.46 17.03 2.98
C LEU A 418 14.57 18.11 2.36
N GLY A 419 14.26 17.97 1.06
CA GLY A 419 13.41 18.93 0.36
C GLY A 419 12.02 19.01 0.98
N SER A 420 11.44 17.87 1.34
CA SER A 420 10.04 17.80 1.75
C SER A 420 9.76 18.24 3.17
N LYS A 421 10.74 18.14 4.09
CA LYS A 421 10.50 18.27 5.54
C LYS A 421 11.55 19.10 6.28
N PHE A 422 12.71 19.37 5.69
CA PHE A 422 13.80 20.13 6.32
C PHE A 422 13.96 21.56 5.80
N THR A 423 13.11 22.03 4.90
CA THR A 423 13.27 23.34 4.21
C THR A 423 14.58 23.47 3.42
N TYR A 424 15.18 22.33 3.06
CA TYR A 424 16.34 22.28 2.18
C TYR A 424 15.93 22.66 0.76
N VAL A 425 16.66 23.57 0.14
CA VAL A 425 16.40 24.01 -1.24
C VAL A 425 17.55 23.51 -2.11
N THR A 426 17.26 22.63 -3.07
CA THR A 426 18.29 22.03 -3.93
C THR A 426 19.20 23.10 -4.55
N PRO A 427 20.55 23.00 -4.44
CA PRO A 427 21.48 24.06 -4.86
C PRO A 427 21.37 24.52 -6.33
N SER A 428 20.85 23.65 -7.22
CA SER A 428 20.61 23.98 -8.62
C SER A 428 19.39 24.88 -8.87
N ILE A 429 18.67 25.29 -7.82
CA ILE A 429 17.53 26.21 -7.89
C ILE A 429 18.04 27.65 -7.78
N LYS A 430 17.54 28.54 -8.64
CA LYS A 430 17.92 29.95 -8.60
C LYS A 430 17.57 30.56 -7.24
N GLY A 431 18.55 31.15 -6.58
CA GLY A 431 18.39 31.77 -5.26
C GLY A 431 18.68 30.83 -4.07
N ALA A 432 18.90 29.53 -4.33
CA ALA A 432 19.39 28.61 -3.31
C ALA A 432 20.87 28.87 -2.99
N TYR A 433 21.27 28.53 -1.76
CA TYR A 433 22.67 28.52 -1.38
C TYR A 433 23.37 27.26 -1.93
N PRO A 434 24.70 27.30 -2.18
CA PRO A 434 25.47 26.12 -2.58
C PRO A 434 25.34 24.94 -1.60
N SER A 435 25.14 25.25 -0.32
CA SER A 435 24.88 24.29 0.75
C SER A 435 23.51 23.65 0.70
N GLY A 436 22.56 24.25 -0.03
CA GLY A 436 21.13 23.96 -0.02
C GLY A 436 20.39 24.35 1.28
N TRP A 437 21.14 24.63 2.35
CA TRP A 437 20.66 25.22 3.59
C TRP A 437 20.76 26.75 3.54
N ASP A 438 19.69 27.46 3.90
CA ASP A 438 19.73 28.93 4.03
C ASP A 438 20.25 29.31 5.43
N PRO A 439 21.52 29.77 5.56
CA PRO A 439 22.09 30.10 6.86
C PRO A 439 21.39 31.29 7.52
N LYS A 440 20.93 32.28 6.73
CA LYS A 440 20.26 33.46 7.28
C LYS A 440 18.90 33.08 7.86
N PHE A 441 18.18 32.20 7.17
CA PHE A 441 16.93 31.64 7.68
C PHE A 441 17.16 30.88 9.00
N LEU A 442 18.13 29.96 9.02
CA LEU A 442 18.43 29.18 10.23
C LEU A 442 18.89 30.07 11.39
N GLU A 443 19.72 31.07 11.16
CA GLU A 443 20.08 32.07 12.17
C GLU A 443 18.86 32.85 12.67
N GLN A 444 18.01 33.34 11.75
CA GLN A 444 16.81 34.11 12.07
C GLN A 444 15.83 33.34 12.95
N VAL A 445 15.61 32.05 12.68
CA VAL A 445 14.69 31.21 13.48
C VAL A 445 15.32 30.69 14.76
N GLY A 446 16.56 31.06 15.05
CA GLY A 446 17.25 30.66 16.27
C GLY A 446 17.89 29.28 16.18
N LEU A 447 18.26 28.78 14.99
CA LEU A 447 19.01 27.54 14.76
C LEU A 447 20.45 27.80 14.26
N GLY A 448 21.04 28.94 14.63
CA GLY A 448 22.41 29.33 14.23
C GLY A 448 23.52 28.33 14.63
N ASP A 449 23.33 27.51 15.66
CA ASP A 449 24.28 26.44 16.02
C ASP A 449 24.48 25.44 14.87
N LEU A 450 23.42 25.15 14.11
CA LEU A 450 23.49 24.24 12.96
C LEU A 450 24.37 24.83 11.86
N VAL A 451 24.35 26.16 11.69
CA VAL A 451 25.23 26.88 10.76
C VAL A 451 26.68 26.83 11.25
N GLN A 452 26.92 27.06 12.54
CA GLN A 452 28.25 27.00 13.15
C GLN A 452 28.89 25.60 13.07
N GLN A 453 28.05 24.55 13.03
CA GLN A 453 28.46 23.17 12.85
C GLN A 453 28.47 22.74 11.37
N ASP A 454 28.55 23.68 10.42
CA ASP A 454 28.58 23.41 8.98
C ASP A 454 27.45 22.45 8.52
N PHE A 455 26.27 22.58 9.11
CA PHE A 455 25.07 21.78 8.87
C PHE A 455 25.23 20.27 9.11
N VAL A 456 26.33 19.81 9.73
CA VAL A 456 26.59 18.37 9.99
C VAL A 456 25.42 17.68 10.71
N PRO A 457 24.76 18.29 11.73
CA PRO A 457 23.57 17.69 12.34
C PRO A 457 22.43 17.37 11.37
N LEU A 458 22.31 18.15 10.29
CA LEU A 458 21.28 17.99 9.26
C LEU A 458 21.74 17.13 8.07
N GLY A 459 22.95 16.56 8.13
CA GLY A 459 23.56 15.77 7.04
C GLY A 459 24.59 16.53 6.20
N GLY A 460 24.93 17.76 6.59
CA GLY A 460 25.99 18.54 5.97
C GLY A 460 25.61 19.24 4.67
N SER A 461 26.63 19.84 4.08
CA SER A 461 26.61 20.66 2.87
C SER A 461 27.15 19.85 1.69
N PRO A 462 26.41 19.66 0.58
CA PRO A 462 26.84 18.81 -0.55
C PRO A 462 28.17 19.22 -1.21
N ASP A 463 28.55 20.48 -1.07
CA ASP A 463 29.80 21.07 -1.58
C ASP A 463 30.99 20.92 -0.62
N LYS A 464 30.78 20.43 0.61
CA LYS A 464 31.82 20.37 1.65
C LYS A 464 31.88 19.04 2.40
N ASN A 465 30.83 18.69 3.13
CA ASN A 465 30.83 17.64 4.16
C ASN A 465 29.54 16.78 4.19
N GLY A 466 28.65 16.95 3.21
CA GLY A 466 27.40 16.21 3.06
C GLY A 466 27.31 15.50 1.72
N LEU A 467 26.37 14.56 1.63
CA LEU A 467 26.03 13.85 0.40
C LEU A 467 24.51 13.74 0.31
N VAL A 468 23.92 14.27 -0.76
CA VAL A 468 22.47 14.29 -0.97
C VAL A 468 22.12 13.48 -2.20
N LEU A 469 21.38 12.39 -1.99
CA LEU A 469 21.07 11.41 -3.01
C LEU A 469 19.62 11.52 -3.47
N THR A 470 19.39 11.30 -4.76
CA THR A 470 18.04 11.11 -5.31
C THR A 470 17.56 9.68 -5.04
N GLY A 471 16.25 9.50 -4.89
CA GLY A 471 15.63 8.22 -4.54
C GLY A 471 16.17 7.02 -5.33
N GLY A 472 16.58 5.98 -4.61
CA GLY A 472 17.08 4.71 -5.15
C GLY A 472 18.52 4.72 -5.64
N LEU A 473 19.26 5.83 -5.60
CA LEU A 473 20.71 5.78 -5.84
C LEU A 473 21.41 4.87 -4.82
N PRO A 474 22.46 4.11 -5.20
CA PRO A 474 23.16 3.24 -4.26
C PRO A 474 23.82 4.03 -3.14
N ILE A 475 23.69 3.54 -1.90
CA ILE A 475 24.31 4.13 -0.72
C ILE A 475 25.52 3.32 -0.31
N GLY A 476 26.69 3.96 -0.32
CA GLY A 476 27.96 3.36 0.09
C GLY A 476 28.22 2.03 -0.61
N ASN A 477 28.70 1.04 0.16
CA ASN A 477 28.91 -0.33 -0.29
C ASN A 477 27.74 -1.28 0.08
N GLY A 478 26.55 -0.74 0.34
CA GLY A 478 25.37 -1.52 0.73
C GLY A 478 25.33 -1.86 2.22
N LEU A 479 24.69 -2.98 2.57
CA LEU A 479 24.56 -3.42 3.96
C LEU A 479 25.92 -3.62 4.61
N THR A 480 26.09 -3.01 5.78
CA THR A 480 27.20 -3.37 6.67
C THR A 480 27.07 -4.81 7.14
N LYS A 481 28.18 -5.40 7.60
CA LYS A 481 28.17 -6.73 8.22
C LYS A 481 27.17 -6.83 9.38
N GLU A 482 27.15 -5.85 10.28
CA GLU A 482 26.24 -5.79 11.43
C GLU A 482 24.78 -5.80 10.97
N ALA A 483 24.40 -4.88 10.06
CA ALA A 483 23.04 -4.81 9.55
C ALA A 483 22.64 -6.09 8.78
N ALA A 484 23.56 -6.68 8.01
CA ALA A 484 23.30 -7.93 7.29
C ALA A 484 23.01 -9.10 8.26
N GLU A 485 23.76 -9.21 9.37
CA GLU A 485 23.52 -10.24 10.40
C GLU A 485 22.16 -10.05 11.10
N GLU A 486 21.81 -8.80 11.45
CA GLU A 486 20.54 -8.47 12.09
C GLU A 486 19.34 -8.71 11.17
N LEU A 487 19.45 -8.37 9.89
CA LEU A 487 18.40 -8.57 8.88
C LEU A 487 18.36 -10.02 8.34
N GLY A 488 19.40 -10.82 8.56
CA GLY A 488 19.52 -12.16 7.99
C GLY A 488 19.84 -12.17 6.49
N LEU A 489 20.56 -11.16 6.01
CA LEU A 489 20.93 -10.95 4.61
C LEU A 489 22.45 -11.11 4.38
N ALA A 490 22.90 -10.88 3.14
CA ALA A 490 24.33 -10.87 2.82
C ALA A 490 24.93 -9.48 3.05
N GLU A 491 26.16 -9.44 3.55
CA GLU A 491 26.96 -8.19 3.58
C GLU A 491 27.12 -7.66 2.15
N GLY A 492 27.02 -6.35 1.99
CA GLY A 492 27.12 -5.70 0.69
C GLY A 492 25.88 -5.83 -0.21
N THR A 493 24.77 -6.42 0.26
CA THR A 493 23.47 -6.29 -0.42
C THR A 493 23.19 -4.81 -0.66
N ALA A 494 22.87 -4.43 -1.90
CA ALA A 494 22.74 -3.03 -2.28
C ALA A 494 21.63 -2.34 -1.48
N VAL A 495 21.86 -1.10 -1.07
CA VAL A 495 20.85 -0.27 -0.38
C VAL A 495 20.57 0.94 -1.26
N GLY A 496 19.30 1.14 -1.64
CA GLY A 496 18.87 2.33 -2.36
C GLY A 496 18.55 3.50 -1.43
N SER A 497 18.88 4.71 -1.86
CA SER A 497 18.49 5.97 -1.19
C SER A 497 16.99 5.97 -0.91
N SER A 498 16.66 6.20 0.36
CA SER A 498 15.31 6.16 0.91
C SER A 498 14.41 7.25 0.34
N VAL A 499 13.10 7.06 0.51
CA VAL A 499 12.08 8.08 0.28
C VAL A 499 11.04 8.01 1.38
N ILE A 500 10.25 9.05 1.55
CA ILE A 500 9.07 9.05 2.43
C ILE A 500 8.01 8.10 1.85
N ASP A 501 7.27 7.43 2.74
CA ASP A 501 6.25 6.42 2.44
C ASP A 501 5.31 6.77 1.26
N ALA A 502 4.76 7.98 1.23
CA ALA A 502 3.86 8.42 0.17
C ALA A 502 4.56 8.47 -1.20
N TYR A 503 5.84 8.81 -1.25
CA TYR A 503 6.64 8.80 -2.49
C TYR A 503 6.96 7.38 -2.93
N ALA A 504 7.21 6.45 -2.00
CA ALA A 504 7.28 5.01 -2.32
C ALA A 504 5.94 4.51 -2.89
N GLY A 505 4.82 4.96 -2.32
CA GLY A 505 3.47 4.71 -2.86
C GLY A 505 3.27 5.26 -4.28
N TRP A 506 3.78 6.45 -4.57
CA TRP A 506 3.80 7.02 -5.92
C TRP A 506 4.62 6.14 -6.87
N ILE A 507 5.86 5.79 -6.50
CA ILE A 507 6.76 4.92 -7.29
C ILE A 507 6.10 3.58 -7.60
N GLY A 508 5.43 2.98 -6.61
CA GLY A 508 4.79 1.68 -6.75
C GLY A 508 3.54 1.67 -7.64
N THR A 509 2.94 2.83 -7.96
CA THR A 509 1.63 2.90 -8.62
C THR A 509 1.62 3.59 -9.97
N VAL A 510 2.26 4.75 -10.13
CA VAL A 510 2.00 5.64 -11.28
C VAL A 510 2.46 5.08 -12.63
N ALA A 511 3.39 4.13 -12.61
CA ALA A 511 3.85 3.45 -13.82
C ALA A 511 2.88 2.36 -14.30
N ALA A 512 1.81 2.07 -13.55
CA ALA A 512 0.84 1.05 -13.94
C ALA A 512 0.21 1.38 -15.29
N ARG A 513 0.21 0.38 -16.17
CA ARG A 513 -0.60 0.38 -17.39
C ARG A 513 -2.04 0.11 -17.03
N SER A 514 -2.97 0.72 -17.74
CA SER A 514 -4.39 0.46 -17.58
C SER A 514 -5.09 0.59 -18.93
N ALA A 515 -6.24 -0.06 -19.09
CA ALA A 515 -7.07 0.02 -20.28
C ALA A 515 -8.53 0.15 -19.87
N LYS A 516 -9.36 0.73 -20.73
CA LYS A 516 -10.80 0.75 -20.48
C LYS A 516 -11.36 -0.66 -20.54
N LYS A 517 -12.48 -0.87 -19.86
CA LYS A 517 -13.18 -2.15 -19.89
C LYS A 517 -13.53 -2.54 -21.34
N GLY A 518 -13.01 -3.67 -21.79
CA GLY A 518 -13.21 -4.18 -23.15
C GLY A 518 -12.13 -3.77 -24.17
N GLU A 519 -11.17 -2.94 -23.79
CA GLU A 519 -9.99 -2.61 -24.59
C GLU A 519 -8.80 -3.52 -24.22
N GLU A 520 -7.89 -3.74 -25.17
CA GLU A 520 -6.64 -4.45 -24.89
C GLU A 520 -5.70 -3.54 -24.08
N LEU A 521 -4.96 -4.14 -23.14
CA LEU A 521 -3.91 -3.42 -22.42
C LEU A 521 -2.85 -2.92 -23.41
N PRO A 522 -2.41 -1.65 -23.33
CA PRO A 522 -1.34 -1.14 -24.15
C PRO A 522 -0.08 -2.03 -24.06
N LYS A 523 0.41 -2.46 -25.23
CA LYS A 523 1.59 -3.33 -25.34
C LYS A 523 2.88 -2.55 -25.04
N GLU A 524 2.89 -1.28 -25.40
CA GLU A 524 4.02 -0.38 -25.16
C GLU A 524 4.12 -0.02 -23.68
N ALA A 525 5.35 0.19 -23.21
CA ALA A 525 5.58 0.73 -21.88
C ALA A 525 5.08 2.18 -21.82
N VAL A 526 4.71 2.63 -20.63
CA VAL A 526 4.32 4.01 -20.41
C VAL A 526 5.49 4.93 -20.68
N ALA A 527 5.31 6.00 -21.46
CA ALA A 527 6.37 6.96 -21.72
C ALA A 527 6.75 7.70 -20.41
N PHE A 528 8.02 8.03 -20.24
CA PHE A 528 8.50 8.70 -19.02
C PHE A 528 7.77 10.03 -18.76
N GLU A 529 7.49 10.78 -19.81
CA GLU A 529 6.84 12.08 -19.76
C GLU A 529 5.38 12.00 -19.26
N GLU A 530 4.73 10.83 -19.35
CA GLU A 530 3.37 10.64 -18.81
C GLU A 530 3.34 10.71 -17.28
N CYS A 531 4.46 10.55 -16.58
CA CYS A 531 4.50 10.75 -15.12
C CYS A 531 4.02 12.16 -14.71
N ALA A 532 4.09 13.14 -15.62
CA ALA A 532 3.72 14.53 -15.36
C ALA A 532 2.21 14.77 -15.28
N THR A 533 1.38 13.83 -15.75
CA THR A 533 -0.08 13.97 -15.75
C THR A 533 -0.78 12.96 -14.83
N ARG A 534 0.00 12.15 -14.13
CA ARG A 534 -0.47 11.05 -13.27
C ARG A 534 -0.25 11.43 -11.82
N LEU A 535 -1.34 11.66 -11.10
CA LEU A 535 -1.31 11.95 -9.67
C LEU A 535 -1.46 10.64 -8.90
N ALA A 536 -0.62 10.40 -7.90
CA ALA A 536 -0.85 9.32 -6.94
C ALA A 536 -1.62 9.86 -5.73
N ALA A 537 -2.68 9.18 -5.33
CA ALA A 537 -3.39 9.40 -4.08
C ALA A 537 -3.10 8.23 -3.13
N CYS A 538 -2.14 8.43 -2.23
CA CYS A 538 -1.74 7.46 -1.23
C CYS A 538 -2.64 7.56 -0.01
N ALA A 539 -3.66 6.69 0.05
CA ALA A 539 -4.83 6.86 0.91
C ALA A 539 -4.87 5.87 2.09
N GLY A 540 -4.84 6.40 3.31
CA GLY A 540 -4.88 5.67 4.57
C GLY A 540 -5.67 6.43 5.63
N THR A 541 -5.11 6.62 6.82
CA THR A 541 -5.67 7.47 7.88
C THR A 541 -5.87 8.91 7.37
N SER A 542 -4.85 9.43 6.70
CA SER A 542 -4.81 10.64 5.88
C SER A 542 -4.59 10.26 4.40
N THR A 543 -4.63 11.22 3.47
CA THR A 543 -4.30 10.97 2.06
C THR A 543 -3.30 12.00 1.55
N CYS A 544 -2.23 11.54 0.91
CA CYS A 544 -1.26 12.39 0.20
C CYS A 544 -1.51 12.34 -1.31
N HIS A 545 -1.47 13.49 -1.96
CA HIS A 545 -1.68 13.68 -3.40
C HIS A 545 -0.37 14.13 -4.03
N ILE A 546 0.32 13.21 -4.71
CA ILE A 546 1.67 13.44 -5.25
C ILE A 546 1.63 13.51 -6.76
N VAL A 547 2.20 14.57 -7.31
CA VAL A 547 2.35 14.77 -8.77
C VAL A 547 3.77 15.22 -9.09
N GLN A 548 4.27 14.78 -10.23
CA GLN A 548 5.59 15.17 -10.75
C GLN A 548 5.44 16.15 -11.92
N SER A 549 6.44 17.00 -12.14
CA SER A 549 6.50 17.94 -13.26
C SER A 549 7.94 18.15 -13.74
N PRO A 550 8.18 18.41 -15.04
CA PRO A 550 9.52 18.77 -15.54
C PRO A 550 9.96 20.16 -15.04
N GLU A 551 9.02 21.02 -14.67
CA GLU A 551 9.25 22.38 -14.18
C GLU A 551 8.77 22.52 -12.74
N GLY A 552 9.36 23.46 -11.99
CA GLY A 552 8.92 23.78 -10.64
C GLY A 552 7.60 24.53 -10.64
N VAL A 553 6.52 23.90 -10.17
CA VAL A 553 5.18 24.49 -10.07
C VAL A 553 4.88 24.88 -8.62
N PHE A 554 4.79 26.19 -8.35
CA PHE A 554 4.43 26.71 -7.04
C PHE A 554 2.92 26.78 -6.90
N VAL A 555 2.37 26.07 -5.91
CA VAL A 555 0.93 25.98 -5.66
C VAL A 555 0.70 26.42 -4.21
N LYS A 556 -0.11 27.46 -4.01
CA LYS A 556 -0.37 27.98 -2.65
C LYS A 556 -1.03 26.90 -1.79
N GLY A 557 -0.50 26.68 -0.58
CA GLY A 557 -1.01 25.69 0.38
C GLY A 557 -0.85 24.22 -0.04
N VAL A 558 -0.05 23.95 -1.08
CA VAL A 558 0.39 22.61 -1.46
C VAL A 558 1.91 22.59 -1.33
N TRP A 559 2.43 21.51 -0.74
CA TRP A 559 3.85 21.38 -0.50
C TRP A 559 4.62 21.15 -1.80
N GLY A 560 5.90 21.51 -1.82
CA GLY A 560 6.73 21.57 -3.03
C GLY A 560 6.72 22.96 -3.70
N PRO A 561 7.38 23.09 -4.86
CA PRO A 561 7.91 22.00 -5.69
C PRO A 561 9.30 21.52 -5.24
N TYR A 562 9.47 20.21 -5.03
CA TYR A 562 10.72 19.59 -4.60
C TYR A 562 11.52 19.06 -5.78
N LYS A 563 12.66 19.67 -6.08
CA LYS A 563 13.54 19.25 -7.19
C LYS A 563 14.35 18.00 -6.82
N ASN A 564 14.54 17.08 -7.77
CA ASN A 564 15.32 15.84 -7.63
C ASN A 564 14.83 14.92 -6.49
N ALA A 565 13.55 14.95 -6.12
CA ALA A 565 13.02 14.09 -5.06
C ALA A 565 13.11 12.60 -5.45
N VAL A 566 12.62 12.25 -6.65
CA VAL A 566 12.67 10.87 -7.19
C VAL A 566 13.48 10.79 -8.49
N PHE A 567 13.34 11.77 -9.39
CA PHE A 567 14.11 11.81 -10.64
C PHE A 567 14.96 13.08 -10.75
N PRO A 568 16.26 12.96 -11.08
CA PRO A 568 17.11 14.12 -11.35
C PRO A 568 16.57 15.00 -12.48
N GLY A 569 16.57 16.30 -12.23
CA GLY A 569 16.04 17.36 -13.09
C GLY A 569 14.53 17.59 -12.96
N TRP A 570 13.79 16.74 -12.23
CA TRP A 570 12.33 16.82 -12.13
C TRP A 570 11.88 17.32 -10.76
N TRP A 571 10.64 17.78 -10.69
CA TRP A 571 10.03 18.40 -9.53
C TRP A 571 8.81 17.63 -9.07
N MET A 572 8.50 17.67 -7.77
CA MET A 572 7.30 17.04 -7.23
C MET A 572 6.54 17.98 -6.29
N ASN A 573 5.21 17.94 -6.34
CA ASN A 573 4.35 18.61 -5.38
C ASN A 573 3.55 17.57 -4.58
N GLU A 574 3.22 17.93 -3.34
CA GLU A 574 2.60 17.04 -2.36
C GLU A 574 1.41 17.75 -1.70
N GLY A 575 0.22 17.57 -2.26
CA GLY A 575 -1.03 17.93 -1.59
C GLY A 575 -1.35 16.93 -0.49
N GLY A 576 -2.25 17.30 0.44
CA GLY A 576 -2.74 16.32 1.40
C GLY A 576 -4.08 16.68 2.04
N GLN A 577 -4.80 15.63 2.40
CA GLN A 577 -5.98 15.67 3.26
C GLN A 577 -5.59 15.08 4.62
N SER A 578 -5.59 15.92 5.67
CA SER A 578 -5.16 15.50 7.01
C SER A 578 -6.01 14.37 7.59
N SER A 579 -7.28 14.27 7.18
CA SER A 579 -8.22 13.26 7.68
C SER A 579 -9.03 12.67 6.54
N THR A 580 -8.91 11.36 6.30
CA THR A 580 -9.77 10.64 5.33
C THR A 580 -10.28 9.33 5.92
N GLY A 581 -9.42 8.31 6.09
CA GLY A 581 -9.79 7.10 6.82
C GLY A 581 -10.23 7.40 8.25
N GLN A 582 -9.51 8.26 8.97
CA GLN A 582 -9.91 8.68 10.31
C GLN A 582 -11.20 9.50 10.35
N LEU A 583 -11.50 10.22 9.26
CA LEU A 583 -12.74 10.99 9.16
C LEU A 583 -13.95 10.05 9.04
N ILE A 584 -13.83 9.00 8.21
CA ILE A 584 -14.84 7.95 8.07
C ILE A 584 -15.07 7.28 9.43
N ASP A 585 -13.99 6.85 10.08
CA ASP A 585 -14.03 6.22 11.40
C ASP A 585 -14.67 7.12 12.46
N PHE A 586 -14.32 8.41 12.48
CA PHE A 586 -14.89 9.37 13.42
C PHE A 586 -16.39 9.53 13.23
N VAL A 587 -16.84 9.76 11.99
CA VAL A 587 -18.28 9.95 11.69
C VAL A 587 -19.07 8.70 12.03
N LEU A 588 -18.51 7.51 11.80
CA LEU A 588 -19.15 6.26 12.18
C LEU A 588 -19.21 6.10 13.70
N LYS A 589 -18.07 6.09 14.38
CA LYS A 589 -17.96 5.73 15.80
C LYS A 589 -18.60 6.73 16.75
N THR A 590 -18.76 7.99 16.33
CA THR A 590 -19.42 9.03 17.15
C THR A 590 -20.93 9.09 16.95
N HIS A 591 -21.48 8.31 16.01
CA HIS A 591 -22.91 8.27 15.78
C HIS A 591 -23.64 7.38 16.79
N ILE A 592 -24.80 7.82 17.27
CA ILE A 592 -25.57 7.09 18.29
C ILE A 592 -26.01 5.68 17.84
N ALA A 593 -26.15 5.47 16.53
CA ALA A 593 -26.54 4.19 15.94
C ALA A 593 -25.36 3.23 15.69
N TYR A 594 -24.12 3.63 15.97
CA TYR A 594 -22.95 2.79 15.70
C TYR A 594 -22.93 1.47 16.51
N PRO A 595 -23.26 1.44 17.81
CA PRO A 595 -23.35 0.17 18.55
C PRO A 595 -24.39 -0.79 17.95
N GLU A 596 -25.49 -0.25 17.44
CA GLU A 596 -26.51 -1.02 16.74
C GLU A 596 -26.02 -1.55 15.39
N LEU A 597 -25.24 -0.76 14.65
CA LEU A 597 -24.59 -1.20 13.41
C LEU A 597 -23.63 -2.37 13.68
N GLU A 598 -22.82 -2.29 14.73
CA GLU A 598 -21.92 -3.38 15.14
C GLU A 598 -22.71 -4.63 15.54
N ARG A 599 -23.80 -4.47 16.31
CA ARG A 599 -24.68 -5.59 16.70
C ARG A 599 -25.25 -6.29 15.46
N VAL A 600 -25.82 -5.54 14.52
CA VAL A 600 -26.43 -6.09 13.29
C VAL A 600 -25.37 -6.76 12.41
N ALA A 601 -24.19 -6.15 12.26
CA ALA A 601 -23.09 -6.73 11.49
C ALA A 601 -22.60 -8.05 12.11
N ASN A 602 -22.46 -8.10 13.44
CA ASN A 602 -22.09 -9.31 14.18
C ASN A 602 -23.15 -10.40 14.06
N GLU A 603 -24.43 -10.08 14.22
CA GLU A 603 -25.53 -11.05 14.08
C GLU A 603 -25.59 -11.66 12.68
N ARG A 604 -25.32 -10.85 11.66
CA ARG A 604 -25.31 -11.28 10.25
C ARG A 604 -23.97 -11.85 9.79
N GLN A 605 -22.94 -11.81 10.63
CA GLN A 605 -21.57 -12.22 10.31
C GLN A 605 -21.03 -11.55 9.03
N THR A 606 -21.28 -10.25 8.90
CA THR A 606 -20.82 -9.41 7.79
C THR A 606 -20.06 -8.18 8.31
N ASN A 607 -19.42 -7.44 7.41
CA ASN A 607 -18.78 -6.18 7.73
C ASN A 607 -19.80 -5.04 7.79
N ILE A 608 -19.51 -4.01 8.59
CA ILE A 608 -20.41 -2.86 8.78
C ILE A 608 -20.73 -2.09 7.48
N PHE A 609 -19.81 -2.07 6.51
CA PHE A 609 -19.97 -1.34 5.25
C PHE A 609 -20.98 -2.00 4.31
N GLU A 610 -21.12 -3.33 4.35
CA GLU A 610 -22.19 -4.03 3.61
C GLU A 610 -23.57 -3.61 4.13
N ILE A 611 -23.75 -3.49 5.44
CA ILE A 611 -25.00 -3.02 6.04
C ILE A 611 -25.29 -1.57 5.66
N LEU A 612 -24.27 -0.70 5.68
CA LEU A 612 -24.41 0.70 5.25
C LEU A 612 -24.81 0.78 3.77
N GLU A 613 -24.23 -0.05 2.91
CA GLU A 613 -24.58 -0.12 1.48
C GLU A 613 -26.03 -0.57 1.27
N GLU A 614 -26.49 -1.61 1.98
CA GLU A 614 -27.89 -2.06 1.94
C GLU A 614 -28.85 -0.93 2.32
N LEU A 615 -28.54 -0.18 3.39
CA LEU A 615 -29.36 0.93 3.86
C LEU A 615 -29.40 2.09 2.86
N LEU A 616 -28.26 2.40 2.23
CA LEU A 616 -28.19 3.41 1.17
C LEU A 616 -29.00 3.01 -0.06
N GLN A 617 -28.91 1.75 -0.47
CA GLN A 617 -29.65 1.23 -1.62
C GLN A 617 -31.16 1.21 -1.33
N LYS A 618 -31.56 0.81 -0.12
CA LYS A 618 -32.96 0.91 0.33
C LYS A 618 -33.46 2.35 0.32
N ALA A 619 -32.69 3.30 0.85
CA ALA A 619 -33.06 4.72 0.84
C ALA A 619 -33.23 5.27 -0.58
N LYS A 620 -32.36 4.87 -1.51
CA LYS A 620 -32.46 5.21 -2.94
C LYS A 620 -33.80 4.74 -3.53
N GLU A 621 -34.20 3.50 -3.23
CA GLU A 621 -35.47 2.91 -3.71
C GLU A 621 -36.69 3.60 -3.09
N GLU A 622 -36.69 3.81 -1.77
CA GLU A 622 -37.79 4.45 -1.04
C GLU A 622 -38.03 5.91 -1.47
N GLU A 623 -36.97 6.66 -1.77
CA GLU A 623 -37.07 8.03 -2.29
C GLU A 623 -37.35 8.12 -3.80
N GLY A 624 -37.29 6.98 -4.51
CA GLY A 624 -37.49 6.95 -5.97
C GLY A 624 -36.44 7.75 -6.74
N VAL A 625 -35.18 7.73 -6.29
CA VAL A 625 -34.07 8.47 -6.93
C VAL A 625 -33.16 7.54 -7.74
N ASP A 626 -32.51 8.09 -8.76
CA ASP A 626 -31.74 7.29 -9.73
C ASP A 626 -30.39 6.79 -9.17
N SER A 627 -29.84 7.49 -8.18
CA SER A 627 -28.50 7.25 -7.64
C SER A 627 -28.42 7.53 -6.14
N ILE A 628 -27.43 6.92 -5.47
CA ILE A 628 -27.10 7.17 -4.06
C ILE A 628 -26.59 8.62 -3.86
N ASN A 629 -26.08 9.29 -4.89
CA ASN A 629 -25.65 10.69 -4.74
C ASN A 629 -26.86 11.63 -4.52
N GLN A 630 -28.06 11.23 -4.97
CA GLN A 630 -29.28 12.03 -4.86
C GLN A 630 -29.96 11.95 -3.50
N ILE A 631 -29.73 10.89 -2.70
CA ILE A 631 -30.36 10.77 -1.37
C ILE A 631 -29.86 11.86 -0.41
N ASN A 632 -28.65 12.39 -0.62
CA ASN A 632 -28.06 13.46 0.16
C ASN A 632 -28.09 14.82 -0.57
N LYS A 633 -29.01 15.03 -1.51
CA LYS A 633 -29.04 16.25 -2.36
C LYS A 633 -29.12 17.58 -1.59
N HIS A 634 -29.63 17.56 -0.35
CA HIS A 634 -29.76 18.73 0.53
C HIS A 634 -28.87 18.67 1.79
N MET A 635 -27.99 17.67 1.88
CA MET A 635 -26.99 17.57 2.95
C MET A 635 -25.60 17.87 2.38
N HIS A 636 -24.83 18.66 3.10
CA HIS A 636 -23.49 19.09 2.68
C HIS A 636 -22.52 18.97 3.85
N PHE A 637 -21.29 18.55 3.56
CA PHE A 637 -20.23 18.43 4.56
C PHE A 637 -18.93 19.04 4.06
N TYR A 638 -18.43 20.03 4.81
CA TYR A 638 -17.06 20.50 4.72
C TYR A 638 -16.21 19.74 5.76
N PRO A 639 -15.18 18.97 5.36
CA PRO A 639 -14.66 17.85 6.15
C PRO A 639 -13.49 18.18 7.09
N ASP A 640 -12.99 19.41 7.11
CA ASP A 640 -11.75 19.76 7.82
C ASP A 640 -11.92 19.85 9.34
N LEU A 641 -12.29 18.75 10.00
CA LEU A 641 -12.41 18.65 11.46
C LEU A 641 -11.07 18.91 12.19
N HIS A 642 -9.95 18.71 11.49
CA HIS A 642 -8.60 18.83 12.03
C HIS A 642 -7.75 19.86 11.26
N GLY A 643 -8.37 20.96 10.81
CA GLY A 643 -7.71 21.94 9.95
C GLY A 643 -7.58 21.46 8.51
N ASN A 644 -7.22 22.39 7.61
CA ASN A 644 -6.96 22.08 6.22
C ASN A 644 -5.45 22.12 5.94
N ARG A 645 -4.88 21.00 5.51
CA ARG A 645 -3.51 20.95 4.97
C ARG A 645 -3.45 21.57 3.58
N SER A 646 -4.15 20.97 2.61
CA SER A 646 -4.19 21.46 1.24
C SER A 646 -5.61 21.61 0.71
N PRO A 647 -5.85 22.60 -0.16
CA PRO A 647 -4.90 23.62 -0.65
C PRO A 647 -4.93 24.93 0.18
N LEU A 648 -5.66 24.97 1.29
CA LEU A 648 -5.86 26.22 2.04
C LEU A 648 -4.70 26.56 2.97
N ALA A 649 -3.96 25.54 3.45
CA ALA A 649 -2.93 25.66 4.50
C ALA A 649 -3.40 26.50 5.69
N ASP A 650 -4.56 26.14 6.25
CA ASP A 650 -5.19 26.84 7.37
C ASP A 650 -5.60 25.82 8.45
N SER A 651 -4.77 25.71 9.49
CA SER A 651 -5.00 24.82 10.64
C SER A 651 -6.23 25.20 11.47
N ARG A 652 -6.77 26.42 11.29
CA ARG A 652 -7.95 26.90 12.02
C ARG A 652 -9.27 26.46 11.38
N MET A 653 -9.25 25.91 10.16
CA MET A 653 -10.46 25.38 9.52
C MET A 653 -11.09 24.27 10.37
N ARG A 654 -12.41 24.25 10.44
CA ARG A 654 -13.23 23.26 11.17
C ARG A 654 -14.31 22.70 10.26
N GLY A 655 -14.77 21.49 10.56
CA GLY A 655 -15.83 20.86 9.77
C GLY A 655 -17.19 21.53 9.97
N MET A 656 -18.03 21.49 8.93
CA MET A 656 -19.37 22.06 8.94
C MET A 656 -20.33 21.12 8.20
N ILE A 657 -21.41 20.72 8.87
CA ILE A 657 -22.49 19.92 8.25
C ILE A 657 -23.76 20.77 8.20
N THR A 658 -24.40 20.81 7.04
CA THR A 658 -25.70 21.47 6.85
C THR A 658 -26.73 20.49 6.32
N GLY A 659 -28.02 20.80 6.51
CA GLY A 659 -29.14 19.95 6.09
C GLY A 659 -29.45 18.78 7.04
N LEU A 660 -29.04 18.86 8.31
CA LEU A 660 -29.33 17.83 9.30
C LEU A 660 -30.83 17.78 9.64
N GLY A 661 -31.38 16.56 9.78
CA GLY A 661 -32.68 16.30 10.37
C GLY A 661 -32.58 15.81 11.81
N LEU A 662 -33.71 15.72 12.52
CA LEU A 662 -33.80 15.10 13.85
C LEU A 662 -33.92 13.57 13.71
N ASP A 663 -32.94 12.96 13.06
CA ASP A 663 -32.82 11.52 12.83
C ASP A 663 -31.49 11.04 13.40
N GLY A 664 -31.53 9.90 14.11
CA GLY A 664 -30.35 9.23 14.64
C GLY A 664 -30.41 7.72 14.43
N THR A 665 -31.20 7.28 13.44
CA THR A 665 -31.34 5.88 13.05
C THR A 665 -30.10 5.37 12.30
N LEU A 666 -30.07 4.05 12.03
CA LEU A 666 -29.08 3.46 11.12
C LEU A 666 -29.14 4.07 9.70
N GLY A 667 -30.33 4.50 9.25
CA GLY A 667 -30.48 5.14 7.94
C GLY A 667 -29.75 6.48 7.87
N ASP A 668 -29.85 7.29 8.92
CA ASP A 668 -29.10 8.55 9.03
C ASP A 668 -27.58 8.31 9.14
N LEU A 669 -27.14 7.29 9.88
CA LEU A 669 -25.73 6.88 9.90
C LEU A 669 -25.21 6.54 8.50
N ALA A 670 -25.98 5.76 7.73
CA ALA A 670 -25.64 5.41 6.36
C ALA A 670 -25.53 6.66 5.45
N ARG A 671 -26.47 7.61 5.58
CA ARG A 671 -26.41 8.89 4.87
C ARG A 671 -25.17 9.71 5.23
N LYS A 672 -24.83 9.83 6.51
CA LYS A 672 -23.63 10.55 6.98
C LYS A 672 -22.34 9.88 6.52
N PHE A 673 -22.31 8.54 6.48
CA PHE A 673 -21.22 7.80 5.87
C PHE A 673 -21.04 8.17 4.39
N GLN A 674 -22.10 8.12 3.59
CA GLN A 674 -22.01 8.50 2.18
C GLN A 674 -21.65 9.98 1.98
N LEU A 675 -22.19 10.87 2.82
CA LEU A 675 -21.85 12.30 2.81
C LEU A 675 -20.37 12.52 3.10
N THR A 676 -19.77 11.71 3.96
CA THR A 676 -18.34 11.74 4.27
C THR A 676 -17.49 11.30 3.08
N LEU A 677 -17.88 10.23 2.38
CA LEU A 677 -17.20 9.80 1.15
C LEU A 677 -17.26 10.89 0.08
N GLU A 678 -18.40 11.56 -0.07
CA GLU A 678 -18.58 12.67 -0.99
C GLU A 678 -17.67 13.86 -0.65
N ALA A 679 -17.61 14.25 0.63
CA ALA A 679 -16.75 15.33 1.09
C ALA A 679 -15.25 15.06 0.82
N ILE A 680 -14.79 13.82 1.01
CA ILE A 680 -13.42 13.40 0.70
C ILE A 680 -13.14 13.55 -0.80
N ALA A 681 -14.06 13.11 -1.66
CA ALA A 681 -13.94 13.22 -3.11
C ALA A 681 -13.94 14.70 -3.59
N LEU A 682 -14.83 15.53 -3.02
CA LEU A 682 -14.90 16.97 -3.33
C LEU A 682 -13.62 17.71 -2.93
N GLN A 683 -13.03 17.37 -1.78
CA GLN A 683 -11.77 17.95 -1.36
C GLN A 683 -10.58 17.44 -2.20
N THR A 684 -10.59 16.17 -2.64
CA THR A 684 -9.60 15.69 -3.63
C THR A 684 -9.68 16.50 -4.92
N ARG A 685 -10.89 16.75 -5.43
CA ARG A 685 -11.10 17.63 -6.60
C ARG A 685 -10.56 19.04 -6.36
N HIS A 686 -10.81 19.61 -5.18
CA HIS A 686 -10.28 20.92 -4.80
C HIS A 686 -8.76 20.97 -4.92
N ILE A 687 -8.04 19.98 -4.39
CA ILE A 687 -6.57 19.91 -4.48
C ILE A 687 -6.12 19.82 -5.95
N ILE A 688 -6.76 18.95 -6.74
CA ILE A 688 -6.38 18.74 -8.15
C ILE A 688 -6.63 20.00 -9.00
N GLU A 689 -7.76 20.69 -8.79
CA GLU A 689 -8.06 21.92 -9.52
C GLU A 689 -7.02 23.01 -9.20
N GLU A 690 -6.68 23.24 -7.92
CA GLU A 690 -5.66 24.24 -7.56
C GLU A 690 -4.26 23.87 -8.11
N MET A 691 -3.90 22.58 -8.12
CA MET A 691 -2.66 22.12 -8.76
C MET A 691 -2.65 22.41 -10.27
N ASN A 692 -3.75 22.11 -10.96
CA ASN A 692 -3.87 22.31 -12.40
C ASN A 692 -3.94 23.79 -12.79
N GLU A 693 -4.64 24.62 -12.01
CA GLU A 693 -4.70 26.08 -12.20
C GLU A 693 -3.32 26.72 -12.06
N ALA A 694 -2.47 26.21 -11.16
CA ALA A 694 -1.11 26.69 -10.97
C ALA A 694 -0.11 26.20 -12.03
N GLY A 695 -0.45 25.17 -12.83
CA GLY A 695 0.37 24.74 -13.98
C GLY A 695 0.55 23.24 -14.16
N HIS A 696 0.09 22.40 -13.23
CA HIS A 696 0.05 20.95 -13.45
C HIS A 696 -0.99 20.56 -14.51
N LYS A 697 -0.93 19.31 -14.99
CA LYS A 697 -1.84 18.78 -16.01
C LYS A 697 -2.36 17.39 -15.62
N VAL A 698 -2.78 17.24 -14.37
CA VAL A 698 -3.32 15.98 -13.85
C VAL A 698 -4.57 15.58 -14.63
N ASN A 699 -4.55 14.37 -15.18
CA ASN A 699 -5.65 13.80 -15.97
C ASN A 699 -6.04 12.38 -15.53
N SER A 700 -5.39 11.85 -14.50
CA SER A 700 -5.64 10.51 -13.96
C SER A 700 -5.15 10.41 -12.52
N ILE A 701 -5.87 9.62 -11.72
CA ILE A 701 -5.56 9.39 -10.30
C ILE A 701 -5.17 7.93 -10.12
N TYR A 702 -4.00 7.69 -9.55
CA TYR A 702 -3.49 6.36 -9.22
C TYR A 702 -3.61 6.16 -7.71
N MET A 703 -4.42 5.20 -7.29
CA MET A 703 -4.67 4.99 -5.87
C MET A 703 -3.66 4.03 -5.26
N SER A 704 -3.36 4.20 -3.98
CA SER A 704 -2.79 3.16 -3.13
C SER A 704 -3.39 3.22 -1.72
N GLY A 705 -3.15 2.16 -0.93
CA GLY A 705 -3.53 2.10 0.47
C GLY A 705 -4.93 1.52 0.70
N GLY A 706 -5.34 1.51 1.97
CA GLY A 706 -6.49 0.74 2.45
C GLY A 706 -7.83 1.18 1.84
N GLN A 707 -7.96 2.46 1.49
CA GLN A 707 -9.21 3.01 0.95
C GLN A 707 -9.59 2.45 -0.42
N VAL A 708 -8.63 1.88 -1.16
CA VAL A 708 -8.87 1.18 -2.45
C VAL A 708 -9.95 0.09 -2.34
N LYS A 709 -10.13 -0.48 -1.14
CA LYS A 709 -11.16 -1.50 -0.88
C LYS A 709 -12.58 -0.93 -0.94
N ASN A 710 -12.77 0.36 -0.68
CA ASN A 710 -14.07 1.02 -0.75
C ASN A 710 -14.38 1.44 -2.20
N ARG A 711 -14.99 0.53 -2.96
CA ARG A 711 -15.31 0.75 -4.39
C ARG A 711 -16.29 1.89 -4.61
N ALA A 712 -17.21 2.15 -3.68
CA ALA A 712 -18.12 3.30 -3.76
C ALA A 712 -17.36 4.63 -3.72
N LEU A 713 -16.40 4.78 -2.80
CA LEU A 713 -15.52 5.96 -2.76
C LEU A 713 -14.69 6.09 -4.04
N MET A 714 -14.14 4.99 -4.57
CA MET A 714 -13.34 5.04 -5.81
C MET A 714 -14.17 5.51 -7.02
N GLN A 715 -15.40 5.00 -7.17
CA GLN A 715 -16.29 5.46 -8.24
C GLN A 715 -16.70 6.93 -8.03
N LEU A 716 -17.03 7.31 -6.79
CA LEU A 716 -17.40 8.69 -6.46
C LEU A 716 -16.26 9.67 -6.72
N MET A 717 -15.01 9.29 -6.43
CA MET A 717 -13.83 10.10 -6.71
C MET A 717 -13.59 10.29 -8.20
N ALA A 718 -13.73 9.22 -9.01
CA ALA A 718 -13.68 9.32 -10.47
C ALA A 718 -14.80 10.24 -11.02
N ASP A 719 -16.02 10.10 -10.50
CA ASP A 719 -17.18 10.92 -10.89
C ASP A 719 -17.01 12.39 -10.49
N VAL A 720 -16.55 12.68 -9.28
CA VAL A 720 -16.39 14.05 -8.79
C VAL A 720 -15.23 14.74 -9.50
N CYS A 721 -14.09 14.07 -9.65
CA CYS A 721 -12.90 14.62 -10.30
C CYS A 721 -12.97 14.60 -11.84
N GLN A 722 -13.97 13.92 -12.42
CA GLN A 722 -14.18 13.80 -13.87
C GLN A 722 -12.94 13.26 -14.61
N MET A 723 -12.24 12.30 -14.01
CA MET A 723 -11.05 11.68 -14.58
C MET A 723 -10.93 10.21 -14.18
N PRO A 724 -10.26 9.38 -14.99
CA PRO A 724 -10.07 7.97 -14.68
C PRO A 724 -9.24 7.78 -13.41
N LEU A 725 -9.64 6.79 -12.62
CA LEU A 725 -8.97 6.36 -11.42
C LEU A 725 -8.43 4.94 -11.63
N ILE A 726 -7.16 4.73 -11.29
CA ILE A 726 -6.44 3.47 -11.51
C ILE A 726 -6.18 2.83 -10.16
N LEU A 727 -6.73 1.64 -9.96
CA LEU A 727 -6.51 0.84 -8.77
C LEU A 727 -5.35 -0.14 -8.98
N PRO A 728 -4.51 -0.34 -7.97
CA PRO A 728 -3.41 -1.28 -8.03
C PRO A 728 -3.94 -2.72 -7.97
N ALA A 729 -3.16 -3.67 -8.49
CA ALA A 729 -3.50 -5.09 -8.43
C ALA A 729 -3.62 -5.63 -6.98
N SER A 730 -2.93 -4.99 -6.03
CA SER A 730 -3.04 -5.24 -4.59
C SER A 730 -3.21 -3.90 -3.86
N ALA A 731 -4.11 -3.84 -2.87
CA ALA A 731 -4.37 -2.61 -2.12
C ALA A 731 -3.23 -2.24 -1.14
N SER A 732 -2.55 -3.23 -0.56
CA SER A 732 -1.53 -3.04 0.49
C SER A 732 -0.09 -3.14 0.01
N GLY A 733 0.14 -3.75 -1.15
CA GLY A 733 1.47 -3.98 -1.72
C GLY A 733 2.19 -2.80 -2.40
N PRO A 734 1.53 -1.73 -2.91
CA PRO A 734 2.21 -0.76 -3.76
C PRO A 734 3.35 0.01 -3.08
N VAL A 735 3.21 0.40 -1.81
CA VAL A 735 4.23 1.17 -1.08
C VAL A 735 5.52 0.35 -0.95
N VAL A 736 5.43 -0.83 -0.34
CA VAL A 736 6.54 -1.78 -0.23
C VAL A 736 7.10 -2.23 -1.58
N ALA A 737 6.26 -2.38 -2.62
CA ALA A 737 6.73 -2.71 -3.96
C ALA A 737 7.54 -1.56 -4.59
N GLY A 738 7.08 -0.31 -4.43
CA GLY A 738 7.81 0.87 -4.87
C GLY A 738 9.18 0.98 -4.21
N CYS A 739 9.24 0.67 -2.91
CA CYS A 739 10.49 0.58 -2.16
C CYS A 739 11.41 -0.52 -2.71
N ALA A 740 10.88 -1.72 -2.99
CA ALA A 740 11.66 -2.80 -3.60
C ALA A 740 12.23 -2.42 -4.99
N MET A 741 11.52 -1.60 -5.77
CA MET A 741 12.02 -1.06 -7.05
C MET A 741 13.26 -0.18 -6.85
N LEU A 742 13.31 0.62 -5.78
CA LEU A 742 14.50 1.41 -5.42
C LEU A 742 15.68 0.51 -5.03
N GLY A 743 15.43 -0.57 -4.30
CA GLY A 743 16.45 -1.57 -3.98
C GLY A 743 17.00 -2.26 -5.23
N ARG A 744 16.14 -2.60 -6.19
CA ARG A 744 16.56 -3.12 -7.51
C ARG A 744 17.37 -2.10 -8.30
N TYR A 745 16.93 -0.85 -8.33
CA TYR A 745 17.62 0.22 -9.03
C TYR A 745 19.04 0.41 -8.48
N ALA A 746 19.21 0.43 -7.16
CA ALA A 746 20.51 0.50 -6.52
C ALA A 746 21.41 -0.68 -6.89
N TYR A 747 20.87 -1.90 -6.88
CA TYR A 747 21.61 -3.09 -7.30
C TYR A 747 22.06 -3.00 -8.77
N GLU A 748 21.14 -2.72 -9.70
CA GLU A 748 21.48 -2.66 -11.12
C GLU A 748 22.53 -1.59 -11.44
N LEU A 749 22.50 -0.46 -10.74
CA LEU A 749 23.52 0.57 -10.87
C LEU A 749 24.88 0.12 -10.33
N SER A 750 24.92 -0.56 -9.18
CA SER A 750 26.16 -1.03 -8.57
C SER A 750 26.84 -2.16 -9.36
N GLN A 751 26.10 -2.86 -10.22
CA GLN A 751 26.64 -3.90 -11.10
C GLN A 751 27.26 -3.38 -12.41
N LYS A 752 27.16 -2.08 -12.69
CA LYS A 752 27.75 -1.52 -13.92
C LYS A 752 29.28 -1.58 -13.86
N LYS A 753 29.91 -1.89 -14.99
CA LYS A 753 31.37 -2.06 -15.08
C LYS A 753 32.16 -0.80 -14.70
N ASP A 754 31.56 0.36 -14.93
CA ASP A 754 32.10 1.69 -14.66
C ASP A 754 31.58 2.29 -13.35
N TYR A 755 30.83 1.53 -12.55
CA TYR A 755 30.36 1.99 -11.26
C TYR A 755 31.52 2.17 -10.28
N THR A 756 31.52 3.33 -9.62
CA THR A 756 32.37 3.63 -8.47
C THR A 756 31.47 4.09 -7.34
N GLU A 757 31.87 3.80 -6.10
CA GLU A 757 31.11 4.24 -4.92
C GLU A 757 30.87 5.76 -4.97
N ILE A 758 29.62 6.14 -4.73
CA ILE A 758 29.21 7.54 -4.69
C ILE A 758 29.64 8.13 -3.36
N VAL A 759 30.74 8.89 -3.38
CA VAL A 759 31.32 9.56 -2.20
C VAL A 759 31.35 11.09 -2.34
N LYS A 760 31.01 11.61 -3.52
CA LYS A 760 30.93 13.05 -3.83
C LYS A 760 29.61 13.40 -4.50
N GLN A 761 29.12 14.60 -4.24
CA GLN A 761 27.86 15.09 -4.83
C GLN A 761 27.85 15.05 -6.37
N GLN A 762 28.96 15.44 -7.01
CA GLN A 762 29.06 15.41 -8.48
C GLN A 762 28.86 14.00 -9.06
N GLN A 763 29.34 12.95 -8.36
CA GLN A 763 29.13 11.57 -8.79
C GLN A 763 27.64 11.20 -8.67
N ALA A 764 26.99 11.59 -7.56
CA ALA A 764 25.56 11.36 -7.36
C ALA A 764 24.72 11.99 -8.48
N GLU A 765 25.03 13.24 -8.84
CA GLU A 765 24.35 13.97 -9.90
C GLU A 765 24.57 13.33 -11.27
N GLN A 766 25.81 12.93 -11.60
CA GLN A 766 26.14 12.28 -12.87
C GLN A 766 25.46 10.92 -13.00
N VAL A 767 25.55 10.08 -11.95
CA VAL A 767 24.91 8.75 -11.94
C VAL A 767 23.40 8.90 -12.01
N GLY A 768 22.81 9.81 -11.25
CA GLY A 768 21.38 10.07 -11.27
C GLY A 768 20.89 10.52 -12.65
N GLU A 769 21.48 11.57 -13.22
CA GLU A 769 21.05 12.14 -14.50
C GLU A 769 21.19 11.13 -15.65
N GLY A 770 22.29 10.37 -15.68
CA GLY A 770 22.53 9.34 -16.68
C GLY A 770 21.57 8.15 -16.60
N ASN A 771 20.84 7.97 -15.50
CA ASN A 771 20.05 6.76 -15.23
C ASN A 771 18.58 7.00 -14.87
N LYS A 772 18.09 8.23 -14.82
CA LYS A 772 16.69 8.53 -14.46
C LYS A 772 15.65 7.76 -15.28
N ARG A 773 15.89 7.58 -16.59
CA ARG A 773 14.99 6.79 -17.46
C ARG A 773 15.02 5.30 -17.13
N ARG A 774 16.12 4.78 -16.56
CA ARG A 774 16.20 3.37 -16.12
C ARG A 774 15.30 3.12 -14.92
N LEU A 775 15.26 4.03 -13.94
CA LEU A 775 14.33 3.91 -12.82
C LEU A 775 12.87 3.87 -13.31
N TRP A 776 12.49 4.72 -14.26
CA TRP A 776 11.14 4.68 -14.84
C TRP A 776 10.86 3.35 -15.57
N GLN A 777 11.81 2.86 -16.37
CA GLN A 777 11.68 1.55 -17.02
C GLN A 777 11.47 0.43 -16.00
N LEU A 778 12.24 0.42 -14.91
CA LEU A 778 12.08 -0.52 -13.81
C LEU A 778 10.67 -0.46 -13.19
N MET A 779 10.17 0.75 -12.93
CA MET A 779 8.79 0.93 -12.45
C MET A 779 7.78 0.35 -13.45
N THR A 780 7.92 0.61 -14.75
CA THR A 780 7.00 0.04 -15.75
C THR A 780 7.12 -1.48 -15.91
N GLU A 781 8.29 -2.06 -15.67
CA GLU A 781 8.53 -3.52 -15.69
C GLU A 781 7.90 -4.22 -14.49
N MET A 782 7.96 -3.58 -13.31
CA MET A 782 7.61 -4.19 -12.03
C MET A 782 6.17 -3.86 -11.60
N THR A 783 5.61 -2.72 -11.99
CA THR A 783 4.25 -2.36 -11.63
C THR A 783 3.24 -3.17 -12.45
N LYS A 784 2.38 -3.93 -11.76
CA LYS A 784 1.32 -4.71 -12.39
C LYS A 784 0.27 -3.79 -13.04
N PRO A 785 -0.42 -4.26 -14.10
CA PRO A 785 -1.52 -3.51 -14.69
C PRO A 785 -2.58 -3.17 -13.64
N GLY A 786 -3.07 -1.94 -13.67
CA GLY A 786 -4.10 -1.45 -12.77
C GLY A 786 -5.50 -1.62 -13.34
N GLU A 787 -6.48 -1.75 -12.46
CA GLU A 787 -7.90 -1.72 -12.81
C GLU A 787 -8.33 -0.26 -13.01
N ARG A 788 -8.89 0.05 -14.18
CA ARG A 788 -9.33 1.41 -14.52
C ARG A 788 -10.81 1.59 -14.22
N ILE A 789 -11.12 2.56 -13.36
CA ILE A 789 -12.46 3.07 -13.08
C ILE A 789 -12.62 4.36 -13.86
N GLU A 790 -13.61 4.38 -14.75
CA GLU A 790 -13.98 5.59 -15.49
C GLU A 790 -15.05 6.37 -14.72
N PRO A 791 -15.12 7.70 -14.90
CA PRO A 791 -16.30 8.46 -14.53
C PRO A 791 -17.55 7.82 -15.20
N ASN A 792 -18.54 7.47 -14.38
CA ASN A 792 -19.73 6.71 -14.79
C ASN A 792 -21.02 7.28 -14.15
N CYS A 793 -21.02 8.55 -13.79
CA CYS A 793 -22.23 9.22 -13.32
C CYS A 793 -23.14 9.67 -14.47
N SER A 794 -24.45 9.69 -14.22
CA SER A 794 -25.42 10.25 -15.16
C SER A 794 -25.20 11.77 -15.34
N LYS A 795 -25.70 12.37 -16.43
CA LYS A 795 -25.64 13.83 -16.61
C LYS A 795 -26.28 14.59 -15.44
N LYS A 796 -27.36 14.04 -14.88
CA LYS A 796 -28.07 14.59 -13.71
C LYS A 796 -27.18 14.55 -12.46
N ASP A 797 -26.53 13.42 -12.19
CA ASP A 797 -25.62 13.27 -11.05
C ASP A 797 -24.36 14.13 -11.21
N SER A 798 -23.76 14.19 -12.39
CA SER A 798 -22.62 15.08 -12.67
C SER A 798 -22.98 16.55 -12.41
N THR A 799 -24.17 16.98 -12.82
CA THR A 799 -24.68 18.33 -12.54
C THR A 799 -24.87 18.56 -11.04
N LEU A 800 -25.43 17.58 -10.32
CA LEU A 800 -25.60 17.63 -8.87
C LEU A 800 -24.26 17.71 -8.13
N LEU A 801 -23.30 16.85 -8.47
CA LEU A 801 -21.96 16.85 -7.86
C LEU A 801 -21.22 18.16 -8.11
N ASN A 802 -21.38 18.76 -9.31
CA ASN A 802 -20.84 20.10 -9.60
C ASN A 802 -21.51 21.19 -8.75
N ALA A 803 -22.83 21.13 -8.52
CA ALA A 803 -23.51 22.06 -7.62
C ALA A 803 -23.02 21.89 -6.18
N LYS A 804 -22.88 20.64 -5.71
CA LYS A 804 -22.32 20.33 -4.39
C LYS A 804 -20.88 20.79 -4.23
N TYR A 805 -20.06 20.70 -5.27
CA TYR A 805 -18.70 21.22 -5.26
C TYR A 805 -18.66 22.75 -5.10
N LYS A 806 -19.57 23.48 -5.74
CA LYS A 806 -19.71 24.93 -5.50
C LYS A 806 -20.08 25.25 -4.05
N ILE A 807 -21.03 24.53 -3.48
CA ILE A 807 -21.42 24.67 -2.07
C ILE A 807 -20.27 24.33 -1.13
N PHE A 808 -19.49 23.29 -1.45
CA PHE A 808 -18.28 22.92 -0.72
C PHE A 808 -17.24 24.06 -0.73
N ARG A 809 -17.02 24.69 -1.90
CA ARG A 809 -16.11 25.85 -2.01
C ARG A 809 -16.66 27.06 -1.24
N GLU A 810 -17.94 27.36 -1.37
CA GLU A 810 -18.60 28.46 -0.65
C GLU A 810 -18.53 28.28 0.88
N SER A 811 -18.59 27.04 1.36
CA SER A 811 -18.45 26.71 2.78
C SER A 811 -17.12 27.17 3.39
N ILE A 812 -16.04 27.18 2.58
CA ILE A 812 -14.73 27.69 2.99
C ILE A 812 -14.81 29.20 3.23
N ASP A 813 -15.39 29.92 2.27
CA ASP A 813 -15.48 31.37 2.30
C ASP A 813 -16.40 31.84 3.43
N ILE A 814 -17.55 31.19 3.60
CA ILE A 814 -18.50 31.45 4.68
C ILE A 814 -17.82 31.30 6.04
N GLN A 815 -17.10 30.20 6.25
CA GLN A 815 -16.44 29.96 7.52
C GLN A 815 -15.38 31.02 7.85
N ARG A 816 -14.57 31.41 6.86
CA ARG A 816 -13.57 32.48 7.02
C ARG A 816 -14.23 33.82 7.30
N LYS A 817 -15.33 34.13 6.60
CA LYS A 817 -16.12 35.33 6.82
C LYS A 817 -16.67 35.38 8.24
N TRP A 818 -17.36 34.34 8.70
CA TRP A 818 -17.92 34.29 10.06
C TRP A 818 -16.85 34.39 11.13
N ARG A 819 -15.69 33.74 10.94
CA ARG A 819 -14.56 33.87 11.87
C ARG A 819 -14.09 35.32 11.97
N LYS A 820 -13.91 35.98 10.83
CA LYS A 820 -13.53 37.39 10.79
C LYS A 820 -14.56 38.30 11.46
N GLU A 821 -15.86 38.09 11.19
CA GLU A 821 -16.93 38.86 11.83
C GLU A 821 -16.90 38.75 13.37
N VAL A 822 -16.58 37.57 13.90
CA VAL A 822 -16.41 37.36 15.35
C VAL A 822 -15.14 38.04 15.86
N GLU A 823 -14.02 37.91 15.16
CA GLU A 823 -12.74 38.58 15.49
C GLU A 823 -12.93 40.12 15.53
N ASP A 824 -13.51 40.70 14.47
CA ASP A 824 -13.80 42.14 14.36
C ASP A 824 -14.74 42.63 15.48
N ALA A 825 -15.75 41.84 15.85
CA ALA A 825 -16.67 42.17 16.94
C ALA A 825 -16.01 42.17 18.33
N LEU A 826 -14.97 41.35 18.52
CA LEU A 826 -14.20 41.30 19.76
C LEU A 826 -13.16 42.43 19.82
N GLU A 827 -12.52 42.77 18.70
CA GLU A 827 -11.59 43.88 18.60
C GLU A 827 -12.28 45.25 18.75
N GLY A 828 -13.49 45.40 18.22
CA GLY A 828 -14.31 46.61 18.40
C GLY A 828 -14.92 46.79 19.79
N ALA A 829 -14.75 45.82 20.69
CA ALA A 829 -15.23 45.85 22.07
C ALA A 829 -14.13 46.18 23.11
N GLN A 830 -12.86 46.31 22.68
CA GLN A 830 -11.74 46.86 23.45
C GLN A 830 -11.60 48.36 23.20
#